data_AF-A0A091RAA8-F1
#
_entry.id   AF-A0A091RAA8-F1
#
_cell.length_a   1.000
_cell.length_b   1.000
_cell.length_c   1.000
_cell.angle_alpha   90.00
_cell.angle_beta   90.00
_cell.angle_gamma   90.00
#
_symmetry.space_group_name_H-M   'P 1'
#
loop_
_entity.id
_entity.type
_entity.pdbx_description
1 polymer ?
#
loop_
_entity_poly.entity_id
_entity_poly.type
_entity_poly.pdbx_seq_one_letter_code
_entity_poly.pdbx_strand_id
1 'polypeptide(L)'
;VLEQFLQEGRISALMWEVCEQQAQAGSPELQEALLNKIVCLPDHVSNKLQGKNPPVFFPQNYFPLLGGAIIQVLQKISDSLRGGLDCSISFVSHVLGKVCAHGRQKEILSVLVPHLTDLTKSDCIWQRICWRLVECVPDRWMEAVVLGFVQRIPGADVLSRLLGNLVVKNKKAQFVVTQKMLLLQYCHTTAVLQNLLGYLSLDSLRRTLLVKVLQELLETWGSSSAVKHSPPEQQQYISKAILICLFHLKESEIEGCRQELLTSMMEGVKCHLDSNLPQIRRLGMIVAESISSKINADGPVLKFQVKFIMKFRGNRGFKPDNPGHYSKGNAANWLAYFLLSIALLSRDSASLFPSLHSPSQDFIPCVGQASDDDLIPYDMSEDKELKTKAPVYIRDCIEVLTGSEDVDKWEATIKALESLVRKNPAATREVSVELAKILLHLEEKTCIEGFVELRQRAQVAVLTTDPIPVAKYLTSQFYSLNYSLRQRMDILDILVLAAQELSCPKSQGKTKHSGAQKPSIQLLPGSDSSKDWRRIVDERIQSKTRRFATGQSQVELASSPNEFSSVAGHFFFPLIQHFDRPLTTFDLLGEDHFVLGRLVHTLAVLMYLAVNTVAVTTIGKVLLEFVWALRFHADSYVRQGLLSCVSSVLLSVPSERLLEDMTEELLETQSWLGDVVEKDPDGDCRRLALQNLLLMENLKKKL
;
A
#
# COMPACT_ATOMS: atom_id res chain seq x y z
N VAL A 1 42.66 -0.81 23.48
CA VAL A 1 42.30 -1.99 24.31
C VAL A 1 41.02 -2.66 23.84
N LEU A 2 39.82 -2.06 23.99
CA LEU A 2 38.56 -2.72 23.55
C LEU A 2 38.53 -3.03 22.04
N GLU A 3 39.02 -2.12 21.20
CA GLU A 3 39.11 -2.37 19.75
C GLU A 3 40.03 -3.56 19.42
N GLN A 4 41.20 -3.61 20.05
CA GLN A 4 42.14 -4.74 19.92
C GLN A 4 41.52 -6.04 20.44
N PHE A 5 40.78 -6.00 21.55
CA PHE A 5 40.04 -7.14 22.08
C PHE A 5 39.03 -7.70 21.06
N LEU A 6 38.34 -6.83 20.31
CA LEU A 6 37.44 -7.26 19.22
C LEU A 6 38.22 -7.85 18.03
N GLN A 7 39.31 -7.20 17.62
CA GLN A 7 40.12 -7.62 16.47
C GLN A 7 40.81 -8.97 16.70
N GLU A 8 41.22 -9.27 17.93
CA GLU A 8 41.80 -10.55 18.33
C GLU A 8 40.75 -11.68 18.46
N GLY A 9 39.47 -11.43 18.17
CA GLY A 9 38.41 -12.44 18.26
C GLY A 9 38.09 -12.87 19.70
N ARG A 10 38.48 -12.08 20.71
CA ARG A 10 38.32 -12.46 22.13
C ARG A 10 36.87 -12.62 22.58
N ILE A 11 35.91 -12.03 21.84
CA ILE A 11 34.47 -12.26 22.09
C ILE A 11 34.11 -13.74 21.91
N SER A 12 34.61 -14.41 20.87
CA SER A 12 34.28 -15.83 20.66
C SER A 12 34.91 -16.72 21.73
N ALA A 13 36.12 -16.39 22.20
CA ALA A 13 36.76 -17.07 23.32
C ALA A 13 35.95 -16.91 24.62
N LEU A 14 35.54 -15.68 24.95
CA LEU A 14 34.71 -15.38 26.11
C LEU A 14 33.36 -16.12 26.05
N MET A 15 32.68 -16.11 24.91
CA MET A 15 31.42 -16.84 24.74
C MET A 15 31.62 -18.36 24.86
N TRP A 16 32.72 -18.89 24.31
CA TRP A 16 33.06 -20.30 24.43
C TRP A 16 33.32 -20.74 25.87
N GLU A 17 34.07 -19.97 26.65
CA GLU A 17 34.31 -20.25 28.07
C GLU A 17 33.00 -20.38 28.84
N VAL A 18 32.00 -19.53 28.58
CA VAL A 18 30.68 -19.64 29.21
C VAL A 18 29.93 -20.89 28.75
N CYS A 19 30.04 -21.27 27.48
CA CYS A 19 29.41 -22.48 26.93
C CYS A 19 30.01 -23.77 27.50
N GLU A 20 31.32 -23.78 27.73
CA GLU A 20 32.09 -24.88 28.33
C GLU A 20 31.85 -24.94 29.86
N GLN A 21 31.94 -23.81 30.55
CA GLN A 21 31.77 -23.71 32.01
C GLN A 21 30.32 -23.77 32.48
N GLN A 22 29.29 -23.52 31.66
CA GLN A 22 27.90 -23.79 32.07
C GLN A 22 27.62 -25.28 32.28
N ALA A 23 28.53 -26.18 31.90
CA ALA A 23 28.55 -27.55 32.40
C ALA A 23 28.92 -27.63 33.90
N GLN A 24 29.46 -26.56 34.48
CA GLN A 24 29.94 -26.39 35.87
C GLN A 24 29.54 -25.01 36.46
N ALA A 25 28.26 -24.86 36.85
CA ALA A 25 27.71 -23.87 37.81
C ALA A 25 28.38 -22.47 37.94
N GLY A 26 28.26 -21.60 36.93
CA GLY A 26 28.54 -20.15 37.07
C GLY A 26 27.33 -19.36 37.60
N SER A 27 27.54 -18.17 38.20
CA SER A 27 26.46 -17.34 38.75
C SER A 27 25.59 -16.69 37.65
N PRO A 28 24.25 -16.75 37.75
CA PRO A 28 23.35 -16.23 36.72
C PRO A 28 23.44 -14.70 36.58
N GLU A 29 23.74 -13.97 37.65
CA GLU A 29 23.87 -12.51 37.63
C GLU A 29 25.07 -12.05 36.79
N LEU A 30 26.17 -12.80 36.84
CA LEU A 30 27.38 -12.49 36.07
C LEU A 30 27.15 -12.75 34.57
N GLN A 31 26.40 -13.81 34.23
CA GLN A 31 26.02 -14.10 32.85
C GLN A 31 25.09 -13.03 32.27
N GLU A 32 24.11 -12.55 33.04
CA GLU A 32 23.24 -11.47 32.59
C GLU A 32 23.99 -10.14 32.45
N ALA A 33 24.90 -9.82 33.37
CA ALA A 33 25.77 -8.65 33.27
C ALA A 33 26.66 -8.73 32.01
N LEU A 34 27.27 -9.89 31.75
CA LEU A 34 28.10 -10.12 30.57
C LEU A 34 27.30 -9.98 29.27
N LEU A 35 26.12 -10.61 29.21
CA LEU A 35 25.20 -10.51 28.09
C LEU A 35 24.83 -9.04 27.79
N ASN A 36 24.49 -8.26 28.83
CA ASN A 36 24.23 -6.82 28.70
C ASN A 36 25.45 -6.06 28.15
N LYS A 37 26.67 -6.38 28.63
CA LYS A 37 27.88 -5.70 28.19
C LYS A 37 28.24 -6.01 26.75
N ILE A 38 28.07 -7.25 26.29
CA ILE A 38 28.31 -7.65 24.90
C ILE A 38 27.30 -6.92 23.98
N VAL A 39 26.00 -7.05 24.23
CA VAL A 39 24.98 -6.54 23.31
C VAL A 39 24.95 -5.01 23.26
N CYS A 40 25.13 -4.33 24.40
CA CYS A 40 25.10 -2.87 24.49
C CYS A 40 26.49 -2.23 24.31
N LEU A 41 27.52 -2.98 23.88
CA LEU A 41 28.88 -2.44 23.76
C LEU A 41 28.94 -1.20 22.84
N PRO A 42 28.30 -1.19 21.64
CA PRO A 42 28.23 0.00 20.79
C PRO A 42 27.66 1.22 21.51
N ASP A 43 26.56 1.04 22.25
CA ASP A 43 25.86 2.13 22.93
C ASP A 43 26.71 2.68 24.09
N HIS A 44 27.34 1.79 24.87
CA HIS A 44 28.23 2.18 25.95
C HIS A 44 29.45 2.97 25.45
N VAL A 45 30.05 2.54 24.34
CA VAL A 45 31.18 3.23 23.73
C VAL A 45 30.73 4.58 23.18
N SER A 46 29.59 4.62 22.49
CA SER A 46 29.02 5.86 21.96
C SER A 46 28.72 6.89 23.03
N ASN A 47 28.12 6.47 24.13
CA ASN A 47 27.79 7.35 25.25
C ASN A 47 29.04 7.89 25.93
N LYS A 48 30.12 7.09 26.04
CA LYS A 48 31.38 7.54 26.63
C LYS A 48 32.22 8.43 25.72
N LEU A 49 32.20 8.18 24.41
CA LEU A 49 33.05 8.88 23.45
C LEU A 49 32.34 10.03 22.71
N GLN A 50 31.05 10.28 22.99
CA GLN A 50 30.27 11.42 22.50
C GLN A 50 30.39 11.65 20.99
N GLY A 51 30.32 10.58 20.20
CA GLY A 51 30.35 10.64 18.72
C GLY A 51 31.73 10.43 18.08
N LYS A 52 32.83 10.35 18.85
CA LYS A 52 34.16 9.99 18.34
C LYS A 52 34.42 8.47 18.39
N ASN A 53 33.48 7.68 17.88
CA ASN A 53 33.55 6.22 17.94
C ASN A 53 34.46 5.65 16.85
N PRO A 54 35.37 4.71 17.19
CA PRO A 54 36.05 3.89 16.18
C PRO A 54 35.04 3.10 15.35
N PRO A 55 35.34 2.84 14.06
CA PRO A 55 34.38 2.26 13.12
C PRO A 55 33.91 0.86 13.51
N VAL A 56 34.74 0.08 14.21
CA VAL A 56 34.41 -1.27 14.70
C VAL A 56 33.19 -1.28 15.62
N PHE A 57 32.91 -0.18 16.34
CA PHE A 57 31.79 -0.07 17.26
C PHE A 57 30.51 0.46 16.63
N PHE A 58 30.52 0.85 15.34
CA PHE A 58 29.26 1.19 14.68
C PHE A 58 28.37 -0.06 14.58
N PRO A 59 27.05 0.03 14.81
CA PRO A 59 26.15 -1.12 14.75
C PRO A 59 26.28 -1.93 13.45
N GLN A 60 26.50 -1.26 12.31
CA GLN A 60 26.66 -1.90 11.01
C GLN A 60 27.92 -2.78 10.91
N ASN A 61 28.92 -2.57 11.78
CA ASN A 61 30.18 -3.31 11.78
C ASN A 61 30.27 -4.25 13.00
N TYR A 62 29.79 -3.82 14.16
CA TYR A 62 29.86 -4.58 15.40
C TYR A 62 28.98 -5.83 15.38
N PHE A 63 27.72 -5.73 14.98
CA PHE A 63 26.80 -6.87 15.01
C PHE A 63 27.11 -7.96 13.97
N PRO A 64 27.65 -7.64 12.77
CA PRO A 64 28.22 -8.66 11.89
C PRO A 64 29.46 -9.34 12.48
N LEU A 65 30.36 -8.59 13.15
CA LEU A 65 31.50 -9.16 13.86
C LEU A 65 31.04 -10.12 14.97
N LEU A 66 30.03 -9.72 15.75
CA LEU A 66 29.42 -10.57 16.77
C LEU A 66 28.74 -11.81 16.15
N GLY A 67 28.10 -11.66 14.99
CA GLY A 67 27.57 -12.79 14.22
C GLY A 67 28.67 -13.78 13.81
N GLY A 68 29.83 -13.29 13.36
CA GLY A 68 31.01 -14.11 13.08
C GLY A 68 31.54 -14.82 14.32
N ALA A 69 31.58 -14.14 15.47
CA ALA A 69 31.96 -14.74 16.75
C ALA A 69 31.00 -15.86 17.17
N ILE A 70 29.68 -15.68 16.96
CA ILE A 70 28.69 -16.74 17.20
C ILE A 70 28.97 -17.96 16.32
N ILE A 71 29.24 -17.79 15.01
CA ILE A 71 29.56 -18.92 14.13
C ILE A 71 30.79 -19.70 14.63
N GLN A 72 31.85 -19.00 15.06
CA GLN A 72 33.04 -19.65 15.61
C GLN A 72 32.72 -20.47 16.87
N VAL A 73 31.88 -19.94 17.76
CA VAL A 73 31.45 -20.67 18.97
C VAL A 73 30.59 -21.88 18.59
N LEU A 74 29.67 -21.73 17.64
CA LEU A 74 28.85 -22.86 17.17
C LEU A 74 29.69 -23.96 16.51
N GLN A 75 30.77 -23.59 15.80
CA GLN A 75 31.72 -24.55 15.25
C GLN A 75 32.40 -25.35 16.37
N LYS A 76 32.90 -24.68 17.41
CA LYS A 76 33.48 -25.35 18.59
C LYS A 76 32.46 -26.26 19.29
N ILE A 77 31.21 -25.83 19.42
CA ILE A 77 30.12 -26.67 19.96
C ILE A 77 29.94 -27.91 19.07
N SER A 78 29.94 -27.77 17.75
CA SER A 78 29.85 -28.90 16.81
C SER A 78 31.02 -29.88 16.99
N ASP A 79 32.25 -29.36 17.10
CA ASP A 79 33.45 -30.17 17.28
C ASP A 79 33.43 -30.93 18.63
N SER A 80 33.02 -30.26 19.73
CA SER A 80 32.86 -30.90 21.04
C SER A 80 31.76 -31.96 21.07
N LEU A 81 30.60 -31.68 20.45
CA LEU A 81 29.52 -32.66 20.34
C LEU A 81 29.95 -33.90 19.53
N ARG A 82 30.74 -33.71 18.47
CA ARG A 82 31.34 -34.80 17.69
C ARG A 82 32.39 -35.56 18.49
N GLY A 83 33.09 -34.88 19.40
CA GLY A 83 34.02 -35.46 20.37
C GLY A 83 33.35 -36.13 21.58
N GLY A 84 32.01 -36.12 21.68
CA GLY A 84 31.27 -36.71 22.78
C GLY A 84 31.31 -35.91 24.09
N LEU A 85 31.67 -34.62 24.04
CA LEU A 85 31.68 -33.72 25.18
C LEU A 85 30.38 -32.90 25.24
N ASP A 86 29.87 -32.69 26.45
CA ASP A 86 28.69 -31.86 26.70
C ASP A 86 29.04 -30.37 26.69
N CYS A 87 28.21 -29.55 26.05
CA CYS A 87 28.35 -28.09 25.99
C CYS A 87 26.98 -27.41 26.04
N SER A 88 26.92 -26.19 26.59
CA SER A 88 25.68 -25.39 26.62
C SER A 88 25.63 -24.36 25.49
N ILE A 89 24.54 -24.35 24.71
CA ILE A 89 24.28 -23.32 23.69
C ILE A 89 23.49 -22.11 24.25
N SER A 90 23.06 -22.18 25.51
CA SER A 90 22.07 -21.24 26.03
C SER A 90 22.56 -19.79 25.99
N PHE A 91 23.82 -19.53 26.37
CA PHE A 91 24.38 -18.19 26.36
C PHE A 91 24.42 -17.58 24.95
N VAL A 92 24.80 -18.35 23.94
CA VAL A 92 24.78 -17.93 22.52
C VAL A 92 23.36 -17.60 22.08
N SER A 93 22.39 -18.42 22.49
CA SER A 93 20.97 -18.22 22.21
C SER A 93 20.45 -16.92 22.84
N HIS A 94 20.87 -16.63 24.07
CA HIS A 94 20.56 -15.36 24.75
C HIS A 94 21.16 -14.14 24.05
N VAL A 95 22.41 -14.23 23.59
CA VAL A 95 23.05 -13.17 22.80
C VAL A 95 22.26 -12.91 21.52
N LEU A 96 21.96 -13.95 20.75
CA LEU A 96 21.15 -13.85 19.53
C LEU A 96 19.78 -13.21 19.82
N GLY A 97 19.07 -13.72 20.81
CA GLY A 97 17.75 -13.23 21.20
C GLY A 97 17.76 -11.75 21.56
N LYS A 98 18.70 -11.33 22.40
CA LYS A 98 18.78 -9.95 22.87
C LYS A 98 19.20 -8.97 21.77
N VAL A 99 20.11 -9.36 20.88
CA VAL A 99 20.48 -8.55 19.71
C VAL A 99 19.27 -8.33 18.79
N CYS A 100 18.49 -9.38 18.53
CA CYS A 100 17.25 -9.25 17.77
C CYS A 100 16.23 -8.35 18.49
N ALA A 101 16.07 -8.48 19.82
CA ALA A 101 15.18 -7.63 20.59
C ALA A 101 15.59 -6.14 20.60
N HIS A 102 16.88 -5.84 20.42
CA HIS A 102 17.40 -4.47 20.25
C HIS A 102 17.21 -3.92 18.82
N GLY A 103 16.52 -4.63 17.94
CA GLY A 103 16.25 -4.19 16.56
C GLY A 103 17.43 -4.37 15.61
N ARG A 104 18.44 -5.18 16.00
CA ARG A 104 19.67 -5.42 15.23
C ARG A 104 19.68 -6.76 14.51
N GLN A 105 18.49 -7.35 14.30
CA GLN A 105 18.35 -8.63 13.60
C GLN A 105 18.88 -8.59 12.15
N LYS A 106 18.79 -7.44 11.47
CA LYS A 106 19.26 -7.28 10.08
C LYS A 106 20.76 -7.52 9.98
N GLU A 107 21.53 -6.92 10.88
CA GLU A 107 22.98 -6.94 10.89
C GLU A 107 23.50 -8.31 11.31
N ILE A 108 23.02 -8.86 12.43
CA ILE A 108 23.51 -10.15 12.93
C ILE A 108 23.11 -11.32 12.02
N LEU A 109 21.87 -11.35 11.52
CA LEU A 109 21.39 -12.43 10.66
C LEU A 109 21.99 -12.37 9.25
N SER A 110 22.51 -11.21 8.82
CA SER A 110 23.23 -11.11 7.54
C SER A 110 24.47 -12.00 7.48
N VAL A 111 25.07 -12.30 8.63
CA VAL A 111 26.20 -13.22 8.75
C VAL A 111 25.72 -14.62 9.11
N LEU A 112 24.82 -14.76 10.08
CA LEU A 112 24.39 -16.07 10.57
C LEU A 112 23.64 -16.88 9.51
N VAL A 113 22.67 -16.28 8.82
CA VAL A 113 21.78 -17.03 7.92
C VAL A 113 22.54 -17.70 6.77
N PRO A 114 23.41 -17.02 6.00
CA PRO A 114 24.16 -17.67 4.92
C PRO A 114 25.01 -18.85 5.40
N HIS A 115 25.78 -18.65 6.49
CA HIS A 115 26.67 -19.70 7.02
C HIS A 115 25.89 -20.91 7.54
N LEU A 116 24.84 -20.69 8.34
CA LEU A 116 24.02 -21.78 8.86
C LEU A 116 23.24 -22.49 7.74
N THR A 117 22.83 -21.76 6.70
CA THR A 117 22.18 -22.36 5.53
C THR A 117 23.09 -23.35 4.83
N ASP A 118 24.37 -23.02 4.66
CA ASP A 118 25.33 -23.92 4.02
C ASP A 118 25.69 -25.11 4.92
N LEU A 119 25.96 -24.87 6.20
CA LEU A 119 26.32 -25.91 7.16
C LEU A 119 25.20 -26.94 7.38
N THR A 120 23.94 -26.53 7.34
CA THR A 120 22.80 -27.43 7.56
C THR A 120 22.39 -28.27 6.35
N LYS A 121 22.93 -28.00 5.15
CA LYS A 121 22.58 -28.76 3.93
C LYS A 121 22.98 -30.24 4.02
N SER A 122 24.16 -30.52 4.57
CA SER A 122 24.74 -31.87 4.59
C SER A 122 24.95 -32.44 5.99
N ASP A 123 24.72 -31.65 7.04
CA ASP A 123 25.01 -32.05 8.41
C ASP A 123 23.80 -31.91 9.35
N CYS A 124 23.35 -33.05 9.88
CA CYS A 124 22.23 -33.13 10.82
C CYS A 124 22.60 -32.62 12.22
N ILE A 125 23.87 -32.64 12.61
CA ILE A 125 24.35 -32.05 13.86
C ILE A 125 24.13 -30.54 13.80
N TRP A 126 24.49 -29.89 12.69
CA TRP A 126 24.24 -28.47 12.48
C TRP A 126 22.76 -28.11 12.51
N GLN A 127 21.87 -28.98 11.99
CA GLN A 127 20.42 -28.76 12.12
C GLN A 127 19.98 -28.79 13.59
N ARG A 128 20.43 -29.79 14.36
CA ARG A 128 20.12 -29.89 15.80
C ARG A 128 20.68 -28.71 16.60
N ILE A 129 21.88 -28.25 16.29
CA ILE A 129 22.49 -27.04 16.86
C ILE A 129 21.60 -25.83 16.57
N CYS A 130 21.16 -25.65 15.32
CA CYS A 130 20.28 -24.53 14.97
C CYS A 130 18.94 -24.59 15.71
N TRP A 131 18.32 -25.77 15.83
CA TRP A 131 17.07 -25.94 16.59
C TRP A 131 17.27 -25.57 18.05
N ARG A 132 18.35 -26.05 18.68
CA ARG A 132 18.66 -25.71 20.07
C ARG A 132 18.97 -24.22 20.25
N LEU A 133 19.66 -23.60 19.28
CA LEU A 133 19.97 -22.16 19.29
C LEU A 133 18.70 -21.30 19.36
N VAL A 134 17.64 -21.67 18.64
CA VAL A 134 16.37 -20.93 18.70
C VAL A 134 15.45 -21.39 19.83
N GLU A 135 15.46 -22.68 20.20
CA GLU A 135 14.67 -23.22 21.33
C GLU A 135 15.10 -22.63 22.68
N CYS A 136 16.39 -22.30 22.85
CA CYS A 136 16.93 -21.72 24.08
C CYS A 136 16.78 -20.19 24.15
N VAL A 137 16.13 -19.54 23.19
CA VAL A 137 15.83 -18.10 23.26
C VAL A 137 14.69 -17.86 24.26
N PRO A 138 14.83 -16.92 25.22
CA PRO A 138 13.74 -16.55 26.12
C PRO A 138 12.50 -16.03 25.38
N ASP A 139 11.31 -16.34 25.90
CA ASP A 139 10.03 -15.95 25.31
C ASP A 139 9.89 -14.44 25.06
N ARG A 140 10.49 -13.61 25.93
CA ARG A 140 10.51 -12.14 25.77
C ARG A 140 11.20 -11.66 24.49
N TRP A 141 12.09 -12.46 23.90
CA TRP A 141 12.84 -12.14 22.68
C TRP A 141 12.45 -13.02 21.48
N MET A 142 11.66 -14.07 21.71
CA MET A 142 11.28 -15.06 20.71
C MET A 142 10.66 -14.43 19.45
N GLU A 143 9.79 -13.43 19.63
CA GLU A 143 9.15 -12.75 18.51
C GLU A 143 10.17 -12.11 17.56
N ALA A 144 11.13 -11.35 18.09
CA ALA A 144 12.13 -10.65 17.28
C ALA A 144 13.03 -11.63 16.51
N VAL A 145 13.37 -12.77 17.14
CA VAL A 145 14.14 -13.84 16.50
C VAL A 145 13.34 -14.49 15.38
N VAL A 146 12.12 -14.98 15.65
CA VAL A 146 11.29 -15.63 14.64
C VAL A 146 11.03 -14.70 13.46
N LEU A 147 10.68 -13.43 13.71
CA LEU A 147 10.46 -12.43 12.68
C LEU A 147 11.72 -12.22 11.81
N GLY A 148 12.88 -12.08 12.46
CA GLY A 148 14.15 -11.90 11.77
C GLY A 148 14.51 -13.09 10.86
N PHE A 149 14.33 -14.32 11.34
CA PHE A 149 14.59 -15.54 10.58
C PHE A 149 13.65 -15.66 9.37
N VAL A 150 12.34 -15.52 9.60
CA VAL A 150 11.30 -15.66 8.56
C VAL A 150 11.47 -14.61 7.45
N GLN A 151 11.89 -13.38 7.78
CA GLN A 151 12.12 -12.32 6.79
C GLN A 151 13.43 -12.46 6.00
N ARG A 152 14.43 -13.17 6.53
CA ARG A 152 15.78 -13.23 5.95
C ARG A 152 16.10 -14.53 5.22
N ILE A 153 15.52 -15.63 5.66
CA ILE A 153 15.81 -16.94 5.11
C ILE A 153 15.15 -17.11 3.74
N PRO A 154 15.91 -17.46 2.69
CA PRO A 154 15.33 -17.77 1.39
C PRO A 154 14.80 -19.21 1.39
N GLY A 155 13.48 -19.37 1.30
CA GLY A 155 12.84 -20.68 1.11
C GLY A 155 12.40 -21.36 2.40
N ALA A 156 11.28 -22.08 2.28
CA ALA A 156 10.67 -22.83 3.38
C ALA A 156 11.54 -24.01 3.87
N ASP A 157 12.30 -24.64 2.97
CA ASP A 157 13.16 -25.78 3.29
C ASP A 157 14.33 -25.37 4.18
N VAL A 158 14.96 -24.23 3.89
CA VAL A 158 16.03 -23.66 4.72
C VAL A 158 15.45 -23.26 6.08
N LEU A 159 14.29 -22.61 6.08
CA LEU A 159 13.61 -22.21 7.31
C LEU A 159 13.28 -23.43 8.19
N SER A 160 12.87 -24.55 7.57
CA SER A 160 12.61 -25.81 8.25
C SER A 160 13.88 -26.44 8.83
N ARG A 161 15.01 -26.40 8.11
CA ARG A 161 16.29 -26.90 8.63
C ARG A 161 16.80 -26.08 9.80
N LEU A 162 16.56 -24.77 9.82
CA LEU A 162 17.06 -23.86 10.85
C LEU A 162 16.15 -23.77 12.09
N LEU A 163 14.83 -23.72 11.92
CA LEU A 163 13.88 -23.58 13.02
C LEU A 163 13.29 -24.91 13.51
N GLY A 164 13.37 -25.98 12.71
CA GLY A 164 12.83 -27.29 13.07
C GLY A 164 11.34 -27.23 13.40
N ASN A 165 10.96 -27.79 14.55
CA ASN A 165 9.59 -27.79 15.07
C ASN A 165 9.37 -26.77 16.21
N LEU A 166 10.10 -25.64 16.18
CA LEU A 166 10.01 -24.57 17.19
C LEU A 166 8.56 -24.14 17.48
N VAL A 167 7.75 -23.99 16.44
CA VAL A 167 6.34 -23.55 16.55
C VAL A 167 5.42 -24.57 17.23
N VAL A 168 5.82 -25.83 17.33
CA VAL A 168 5.08 -26.86 18.06
C VAL A 168 5.51 -26.89 19.53
N LYS A 169 6.79 -26.60 19.79
CA LYS A 169 7.39 -26.66 21.13
C LYS A 169 7.21 -25.37 21.95
N ASN A 170 7.10 -24.22 21.30
CA ASN A 170 7.03 -22.92 21.96
C ASN A 170 5.75 -22.16 21.56
N LYS A 171 4.88 -21.90 22.55
CA LYS A 171 3.58 -21.21 22.35
C LYS A 171 3.74 -19.78 21.84
N LYS A 172 4.80 -19.06 22.23
CA LYS A 172 5.06 -17.70 21.76
C LYS A 172 5.45 -17.72 20.28
N ALA A 173 6.34 -18.63 19.88
CA ALA A 173 6.69 -18.82 18.47
C ALA A 173 5.48 -19.25 17.64
N GLN A 174 4.65 -20.15 18.16
CA GLN A 174 3.39 -20.57 17.55
C GLN A 174 2.50 -19.35 17.27
N PHE A 175 2.18 -18.56 18.31
CA PHE A 175 1.35 -17.36 18.17
C PHE A 175 1.93 -16.35 17.17
N VAL A 176 3.24 -16.12 17.20
CA VAL A 176 3.87 -15.18 16.26
C VAL A 176 3.67 -15.63 14.81
N VAL A 177 3.93 -16.91 14.52
CA VAL A 177 3.84 -17.49 13.18
C VAL A 177 2.40 -17.64 12.69
N THR A 178 1.49 -18.16 13.52
CA THR A 178 0.13 -18.51 13.09
C THR A 178 -0.86 -17.35 13.19
N GLN A 179 -0.60 -16.38 14.07
CA GLN A 179 -1.55 -15.29 14.36
C GLN A 179 -0.94 -13.93 14.05
N LYS A 180 0.16 -13.57 14.72
CA LYS A 180 0.70 -12.21 14.65
C LYS A 180 1.16 -11.83 13.25
N MET A 181 1.92 -12.69 12.58
CA MET A 181 2.44 -12.42 11.23
C MET A 181 1.40 -12.56 10.12
N LEU A 182 0.26 -13.21 10.37
CA LEU A 182 -0.74 -13.51 9.34
C LEU A 182 -1.99 -12.61 9.45
N LEU A 183 -2.42 -12.30 10.66
CA LEU A 183 -3.67 -11.55 10.93
C LEU A 183 -3.39 -10.16 11.50
N LEU A 184 -2.41 -10.01 12.40
CA LEU A 184 -2.14 -8.75 13.11
C LEU A 184 -1.12 -7.85 12.39
N GLN A 185 -0.20 -8.44 11.62
CA GLN A 185 0.81 -7.74 10.84
C GLN A 185 0.62 -8.08 9.36
N TYR A 186 0.19 -7.10 8.56
CA TYR A 186 -0.05 -7.27 7.12
C TYR A 186 1.00 -6.56 6.24
N CYS A 187 2.18 -6.29 6.80
CA CYS A 187 3.28 -5.57 6.13
C CYS A 187 4.32 -6.48 5.44
N HIS A 188 4.15 -7.81 5.49
CA HIS A 188 5.13 -8.75 4.94
C HIS A 188 4.93 -8.98 3.43
N THR A 189 6.01 -9.32 2.73
CA THR A 189 5.94 -9.59 1.29
C THR A 189 5.37 -10.98 1.01
N THR A 190 4.89 -11.21 -0.21
CA THR A 190 4.37 -12.53 -0.63
C THR A 190 5.43 -13.63 -0.54
N ALA A 191 6.70 -13.31 -0.77
CA ALA A 191 7.81 -14.26 -0.58
C ALA A 191 7.95 -14.68 0.88
N VAL A 192 7.77 -13.76 1.84
CA VAL A 192 7.80 -14.07 3.27
C VAL A 192 6.63 -14.96 3.66
N LEU A 193 5.42 -14.69 3.14
CA LEU A 193 4.25 -15.56 3.34
C LEU A 193 4.48 -16.98 2.79
N GLN A 194 5.06 -17.09 1.59
CA GLN A 194 5.40 -18.38 0.99
C GLN A 194 6.42 -19.16 1.82
N ASN A 195 7.44 -18.48 2.36
CA ASN A 195 8.43 -19.12 3.23
C ASN A 195 7.78 -19.59 4.54
N LEU A 196 6.93 -18.77 5.16
CA LEU A 196 6.28 -19.05 6.45
C LEU A 196 5.28 -20.21 6.35
N LEU A 197 4.36 -20.14 5.39
CA LEU A 197 3.32 -21.15 5.20
C LEU A 197 3.89 -22.42 4.58
N GLY A 198 4.87 -22.29 3.70
CA GLY A 198 5.67 -23.40 3.21
C GLY A 198 6.39 -24.11 4.35
N TYR A 199 6.96 -23.38 5.32
CA TYR A 199 7.57 -23.96 6.51
C TYR A 199 6.54 -24.83 7.25
N LEU A 200 5.35 -24.32 7.57
CA LEU A 200 4.30 -25.12 8.25
C LEU A 200 3.90 -26.38 7.47
N SER A 201 4.05 -26.38 6.14
CA SER A 201 3.68 -27.52 5.30
C SER A 201 4.69 -28.68 5.29
N LEU A 202 5.95 -28.46 5.67
CA LEU A 202 7.03 -29.43 5.40
C LEU A 202 7.12 -30.60 6.38
N ASP A 203 6.60 -30.50 7.60
CA ASP A 203 6.66 -31.56 8.64
C ASP A 203 5.26 -31.88 9.15
N SER A 204 4.98 -33.17 9.36
CA SER A 204 3.66 -33.67 9.76
C SER A 204 3.13 -33.04 11.05
N LEU A 205 3.98 -32.72 12.03
CA LEU A 205 3.57 -32.10 13.29
C LEU A 205 3.13 -30.64 13.11
N ARG A 206 3.65 -29.96 12.08
CA ARG A 206 3.32 -28.56 11.77
C ARG A 206 2.13 -28.43 10.82
N ARG A 207 1.81 -29.48 10.05
CA ARG A 207 0.70 -29.44 9.09
C ARG A 207 -0.67 -29.24 9.74
N THR A 208 -0.87 -29.72 10.96
CA THR A 208 -2.09 -29.43 11.73
C THR A 208 -2.26 -27.93 12.00
N LEU A 209 -1.15 -27.20 12.23
CA LEU A 209 -1.16 -25.75 12.37
C LEU A 209 -1.47 -25.05 11.04
N LEU A 210 -1.04 -25.59 9.90
CA LEU A 210 -1.37 -25.04 8.58
C LEU A 210 -2.89 -25.07 8.32
N VAL A 211 -3.54 -26.19 8.63
CA VAL A 211 -5.00 -26.34 8.48
C VAL A 211 -5.73 -25.38 9.42
N LYS A 212 -5.29 -25.30 10.68
CA LYS A 212 -5.85 -24.36 11.66
C LYS A 212 -5.71 -22.90 11.21
N VAL A 213 -4.53 -22.53 10.69
CA VAL A 213 -4.27 -21.19 10.13
C VAL A 213 -5.21 -20.90 8.97
N LEU A 214 -5.44 -21.86 8.07
CA LEU A 214 -6.36 -21.67 6.96
C LEU A 214 -7.80 -21.41 7.44
N GLN A 215 -8.27 -22.15 8.45
CA GLN A 215 -9.59 -21.94 9.04
C GLN A 215 -9.70 -20.53 9.66
N GLU A 216 -8.72 -20.12 10.46
CA GLU A 216 -8.68 -18.79 11.10
C GLU A 216 -8.61 -17.65 10.07
N LEU A 217 -7.86 -17.86 8.99
CA LEU A 217 -7.79 -16.92 7.86
C LEU A 217 -9.13 -16.81 7.13
N LEU A 218 -9.81 -17.93 6.88
CA LEU A 218 -11.11 -17.95 6.21
C LEU A 218 -12.23 -17.36 7.07
N GLU A 219 -12.20 -17.59 8.38
CA GLU A 219 -13.13 -16.96 9.33
C GLU A 219 -12.96 -15.43 9.34
N THR A 220 -11.71 -14.95 9.43
CA THR A 220 -11.42 -13.52 9.38
C THR A 220 -11.78 -12.91 8.02
N TRP A 221 -11.47 -13.61 6.93
CA TRP A 221 -11.78 -13.20 5.56
C TRP A 221 -13.29 -13.15 5.29
N GLY A 222 -14.04 -14.12 5.82
CA GLY A 222 -15.49 -14.21 5.62
C GLY A 222 -16.34 -13.35 6.56
N SER A 223 -15.71 -12.74 7.57
CA SER A 223 -16.41 -11.89 8.54
C SER A 223 -16.92 -10.59 7.92
N SER A 224 -18.23 -10.35 8.00
CA SER A 224 -18.87 -9.13 7.48
C SER A 224 -18.25 -7.85 8.06
N SER A 225 -17.87 -7.85 9.34
CA SER A 225 -17.22 -6.70 9.97
C SER A 225 -15.80 -6.48 9.43
N ALA A 226 -15.03 -7.56 9.27
CA ALA A 226 -13.68 -7.48 8.72
C ALA A 226 -13.69 -6.98 7.27
N VAL A 227 -14.61 -7.45 6.44
CA VAL A 227 -14.75 -7.00 5.04
C VAL A 227 -15.13 -5.51 4.94
N LYS A 228 -15.92 -4.99 5.89
CA LYS A 228 -16.36 -3.59 5.90
C LYS A 228 -15.32 -2.63 6.46
N HIS A 229 -14.60 -3.02 7.51
CA HIS A 229 -13.76 -2.11 8.29
C HIS A 229 -12.25 -2.31 8.09
N SER A 230 -11.80 -3.43 7.51
CA SER A 230 -10.37 -3.65 7.27
C SER A 230 -9.90 -2.96 5.99
N PRO A 231 -8.69 -2.37 5.98
CA PRO A 231 -8.09 -1.80 4.78
C PRO A 231 -7.99 -2.82 3.62
N PRO A 232 -8.15 -2.38 2.35
CA PRO A 232 -8.00 -3.27 1.19
C PRO A 232 -6.67 -4.02 1.15
N GLU A 233 -5.58 -3.40 1.62
CA GLU A 233 -4.25 -4.01 1.70
C GLU A 233 -4.24 -5.22 2.63
N GLN A 234 -4.93 -5.13 3.77
CA GLN A 234 -5.06 -6.24 4.72
C GLN A 234 -5.91 -7.36 4.13
N GLN A 235 -7.01 -7.04 3.43
CA GLN A 235 -7.84 -8.04 2.76
C GLN A 235 -7.06 -8.76 1.65
N GLN A 236 -6.24 -8.03 0.89
CA GLN A 236 -5.33 -8.62 -0.10
C GLN A 236 -4.28 -9.52 0.57
N TYR A 237 -3.71 -9.10 1.69
CA TYR A 237 -2.72 -9.86 2.44
C TYR A 237 -3.27 -11.20 2.92
N ILE A 238 -4.44 -11.18 3.57
CA ILE A 238 -5.15 -12.39 4.02
C ILE A 238 -5.51 -13.28 2.82
N SER A 239 -6.02 -12.71 1.73
CA SER A 239 -6.33 -13.47 0.50
C SER A 239 -5.09 -14.19 -0.06
N LYS A 240 -3.92 -13.53 -0.10
CA LYS A 240 -2.66 -14.17 -0.52
C LYS A 240 -2.26 -15.31 0.41
N ALA A 241 -2.40 -15.12 1.72
CA ALA A 241 -2.10 -16.17 2.70
C ALA A 241 -3.02 -17.40 2.52
N ILE A 242 -4.32 -17.19 2.29
CA ILE A 242 -5.28 -18.27 1.99
C ILE A 242 -4.85 -19.07 0.76
N LEU A 243 -4.52 -18.38 -0.35
CA LEU A 243 -4.09 -19.06 -1.58
C LEU A 243 -2.81 -19.90 -1.40
N ILE A 244 -1.86 -19.38 -0.61
CA ILE A 244 -0.62 -20.09 -0.31
C ILE A 244 -0.91 -21.31 0.59
N CYS A 245 -1.78 -21.18 1.59
CA CYS A 245 -2.23 -22.32 2.41
C CYS A 245 -2.86 -23.41 1.55
N LEU A 246 -3.81 -23.04 0.68
CA LEU A 246 -4.51 -23.97 -0.23
C LEU A 246 -3.54 -24.70 -1.17
N PHE A 247 -2.50 -24.03 -1.64
CA PHE A 247 -1.47 -24.66 -2.47
C PHE A 247 -0.69 -25.74 -1.72
N HIS A 248 -0.48 -25.58 -0.42
CA HIS A 248 0.29 -26.50 0.42
C HIS A 248 -0.53 -27.65 1.02
N LEU A 249 -1.87 -27.60 0.92
CA LEU A 249 -2.75 -28.68 1.39
C LEU A 249 -2.58 -29.95 0.55
N LYS A 250 -2.61 -31.10 1.24
CA LYS A 250 -2.68 -32.42 0.61
C LYS A 250 -4.14 -32.82 0.40
N GLU A 251 -4.37 -33.70 -0.57
CA GLU A 251 -5.71 -34.20 -0.90
C GLU A 251 -6.44 -34.85 0.30
N SER A 252 -5.70 -35.58 1.14
CA SER A 252 -6.24 -36.16 2.39
C SER A 252 -6.71 -35.12 3.40
N GLU A 253 -6.07 -33.95 3.45
CA GLU A 253 -6.45 -32.87 4.35
C GLU A 253 -7.63 -32.08 3.80
N ILE A 254 -7.67 -31.88 2.48
CA ILE A 254 -8.79 -31.24 1.78
C ILE A 254 -10.07 -32.05 2.02
N GLU A 255 -10.03 -33.38 1.92
CA GLU A 255 -11.21 -34.21 2.16
C GLU A 255 -11.64 -34.14 3.64
N GLY A 256 -10.69 -34.04 4.57
CA GLY A 256 -10.96 -33.90 6.00
C GLY A 256 -11.63 -32.59 6.41
N CYS A 257 -11.36 -31.48 5.72
CA CYS A 257 -11.96 -30.16 6.02
C CYS A 257 -12.89 -29.64 4.91
N ARG A 258 -13.32 -30.50 3.99
CA ARG A 258 -14.08 -30.13 2.78
C ARG A 258 -15.34 -29.32 3.08
N GLN A 259 -16.17 -29.82 4.01
CA GLN A 259 -17.45 -29.18 4.35
C GLN A 259 -17.23 -27.80 5.01
N GLU A 260 -16.25 -27.69 5.89
CA GLU A 260 -15.90 -26.43 6.56
C GLU A 260 -15.38 -25.39 5.55
N LEU A 261 -14.47 -25.79 4.65
CA LEU A 261 -13.95 -24.91 3.60
C LEU A 261 -15.06 -24.40 2.69
N LEU A 262 -16.01 -25.26 2.30
CA LEU A 262 -17.15 -24.87 1.47
C LEU A 262 -18.06 -23.89 2.22
N THR A 263 -18.38 -24.16 3.48
CA THR A 263 -19.24 -23.27 4.29
C THR A 263 -18.59 -21.89 4.46
N SER A 264 -17.34 -21.84 4.92
CA SER A 264 -16.61 -20.58 5.11
C SER A 264 -16.38 -19.82 3.80
N MET A 265 -16.14 -20.53 2.69
CA MET A 265 -16.06 -19.92 1.37
C MET A 265 -17.40 -19.28 0.98
N MET A 266 -18.52 -20.00 1.09
CA MET A 266 -19.82 -19.46 0.66
C MET A 266 -20.25 -18.24 1.49
N GLU A 267 -20.04 -18.28 2.80
CA GLU A 267 -20.31 -17.16 3.70
C GLU A 267 -19.42 -15.95 3.38
N GLY A 268 -18.12 -16.18 3.18
CA GLY A 268 -17.19 -15.10 2.88
C GLY A 268 -17.38 -14.51 1.50
N VAL A 269 -17.65 -15.32 0.48
CA VAL A 269 -17.95 -14.83 -0.87
C VAL A 269 -19.19 -13.96 -0.88
N LYS A 270 -20.24 -14.34 -0.15
CA LYS A 270 -21.42 -13.49 0.02
C LYS A 270 -21.04 -12.13 0.59
N CYS A 271 -20.30 -12.09 1.69
CA CYS A 271 -19.86 -10.84 2.31
C CYS A 271 -18.98 -9.98 1.39
N HIS A 272 -18.10 -10.61 0.62
CA HIS A 272 -17.24 -9.92 -0.34
C HIS A 272 -18.01 -9.38 -1.56
N LEU A 273 -18.99 -10.12 -2.07
CA LEU A 273 -19.85 -9.69 -3.20
C LEU A 273 -20.82 -8.58 -2.80
N ASP A 274 -21.30 -8.59 -1.56
CA ASP A 274 -22.12 -7.52 -0.97
C ASP A 274 -21.33 -6.21 -0.78
N SER A 275 -20.00 -6.23 -0.95
CA SER A 275 -19.17 -5.04 -0.84
C SER A 275 -19.36 -4.07 -2.01
N ASN A 276 -19.49 -2.79 -1.68
CA ASN A 276 -19.60 -1.71 -2.66
C ASN A 276 -18.28 -1.50 -3.41
N LEU A 277 -17.13 -1.98 -2.90
CA LEU A 277 -15.80 -1.84 -3.51
C LEU A 277 -15.56 -2.91 -4.60
N PRO A 278 -15.38 -2.55 -5.88
CA PRO A 278 -15.13 -3.52 -6.95
C PRO A 278 -13.89 -4.39 -6.70
N GLN A 279 -12.82 -3.80 -6.15
CA GLN A 279 -11.61 -4.53 -5.77
C GLN A 279 -11.89 -5.63 -4.72
N ILE A 280 -12.80 -5.40 -3.77
CA ILE A 280 -13.13 -6.37 -2.72
C ILE A 280 -14.03 -7.47 -3.26
N ARG A 281 -14.99 -7.14 -4.13
CA ARG A 281 -15.78 -8.15 -4.87
C ARG A 281 -14.88 -9.05 -5.71
N ARG A 282 -13.91 -8.45 -6.42
CA ARG A 282 -12.92 -9.18 -7.24
C ARG A 282 -12.02 -10.10 -6.41
N LEU A 283 -11.57 -9.66 -5.23
CA LEU A 283 -10.85 -10.53 -4.29
C LEU A 283 -11.73 -11.70 -3.85
N GLY A 284 -12.99 -11.43 -3.52
CA GLY A 284 -14.02 -12.43 -3.23
C GLY A 284 -14.08 -13.53 -4.28
N MET A 285 -14.28 -13.12 -5.54
CA MET A 285 -14.36 -14.02 -6.69
C MET A 285 -13.06 -14.83 -6.87
N ILE A 286 -11.89 -14.20 -6.80
CA ILE A 286 -10.60 -14.89 -6.96
C ILE A 286 -10.42 -16.00 -5.93
N VAL A 287 -10.65 -15.70 -4.65
CA VAL A 287 -10.48 -16.68 -3.56
C VAL A 287 -11.54 -17.79 -3.69
N ALA A 288 -12.79 -17.46 -4.04
CA ALA A 288 -13.86 -18.42 -4.30
C ALA A 288 -13.51 -19.42 -5.41
N GLU A 289 -13.10 -18.92 -6.58
CA GLU A 289 -12.70 -19.76 -7.71
C GLU A 289 -11.53 -20.66 -7.30
N SER A 290 -10.56 -20.11 -6.56
CA SER A 290 -9.39 -20.84 -6.11
C SER A 290 -9.76 -22.00 -5.18
N ILE A 291 -10.56 -21.74 -4.15
CA ILE A 291 -11.05 -22.76 -3.21
C ILE A 291 -11.88 -23.81 -3.95
N SER A 292 -12.85 -23.37 -4.76
CA SER A 292 -13.71 -24.26 -5.54
C SER A 292 -12.92 -25.16 -6.50
N SER A 293 -11.89 -24.61 -7.17
CA SER A 293 -11.01 -25.37 -8.08
C SER A 293 -10.15 -26.40 -7.36
N LYS A 294 -9.83 -26.17 -6.08
CA LYS A 294 -9.03 -27.09 -5.26
C LYS A 294 -9.87 -28.17 -4.60
N ILE A 295 -11.11 -27.88 -4.24
CA ILE A 295 -12.02 -28.84 -3.60
C ILE A 295 -12.69 -29.76 -4.64
N ASN A 296 -13.06 -29.24 -5.81
CA ASN A 296 -13.78 -29.97 -6.84
C ASN A 296 -12.93 -30.08 -8.12
N ALA A 297 -11.88 -30.91 -8.11
CA ALA A 297 -11.03 -31.11 -9.29
C ALA A 297 -11.80 -31.66 -10.51
N ASP A 298 -12.80 -32.52 -10.26
CA ASP A 298 -13.62 -33.20 -11.27
C ASP A 298 -15.11 -32.77 -11.28
N GLY A 299 -15.47 -31.74 -10.49
CA GLY A 299 -16.85 -31.30 -10.29
C GLY A 299 -17.16 -29.91 -10.85
N PRO A 300 -18.39 -29.39 -10.66
CA PRO A 300 -18.70 -28.00 -11.02
C PRO A 300 -17.87 -27.04 -10.14
N VAL A 301 -17.02 -26.26 -10.81
CA VAL A 301 -16.20 -25.21 -10.21
C VAL A 301 -16.92 -23.87 -10.39
N LEU A 302 -16.88 -23.01 -9.37
CA LEU A 302 -17.32 -21.62 -9.50
C LEU A 302 -16.51 -20.93 -10.60
N LYS A 303 -17.19 -20.40 -11.62
CA LYS A 303 -16.57 -19.69 -12.74
C LYS A 303 -17.12 -18.26 -12.79
N PHE A 304 -16.35 -17.33 -12.26
CA PHE A 304 -16.55 -15.88 -12.35
C PHE A 304 -15.78 -15.23 -13.50
N GLN A 305 -15.21 -16.03 -14.43
CA GLN A 305 -14.50 -15.57 -15.63
C GLN A 305 -13.28 -14.65 -15.34
N VAL A 306 -12.57 -14.86 -14.23
CA VAL A 306 -11.37 -14.08 -13.86
C VAL A 306 -10.27 -14.09 -14.96
N LYS A 307 -10.32 -15.07 -15.88
CA LYS A 307 -9.45 -15.20 -17.06
C LYS A 307 -9.45 -13.98 -18.00
N PHE A 308 -10.54 -13.21 -18.07
CA PHE A 308 -10.63 -12.07 -18.98
C PHE A 308 -9.68 -10.91 -18.61
N ILE A 309 -9.31 -10.79 -17.33
CA ILE A 309 -8.49 -9.68 -16.81
C ILE A 309 -7.03 -9.77 -17.30
N MET A 310 -6.49 -10.97 -17.54
CA MET A 310 -5.11 -11.14 -18.04
C MET A 310 -4.98 -10.86 -19.53
N LYS A 311 -6.00 -11.17 -20.35
CA LYS A 311 -5.96 -10.97 -21.80
C LYS A 311 -5.90 -9.49 -22.20
N PHE A 312 -6.52 -8.60 -21.42
CA PHE A 312 -6.53 -7.17 -21.71
C PHE A 312 -5.24 -6.43 -21.29
N ARG A 313 -4.37 -7.03 -20.46
CA ARG A 313 -3.23 -6.33 -19.83
C ARG A 313 -1.83 -6.82 -20.22
N GLY A 314 -1.69 -7.82 -21.09
CA GLY A 314 -0.39 -8.40 -21.44
C GLY A 314 -0.19 -8.67 -22.92
N ASN A 315 0.61 -7.83 -23.58
CA ASN A 315 1.29 -8.23 -24.80
C ASN A 315 2.28 -9.37 -24.46
N ARG A 316 2.08 -10.53 -25.11
CA ARG A 316 2.93 -11.73 -25.23
C ARG A 316 3.39 -12.40 -23.92
N GLY A 317 2.93 -13.64 -23.70
CA GLY A 317 3.79 -14.64 -23.05
C GLY A 317 3.17 -15.65 -22.06
N PHE A 318 1.85 -15.70 -21.84
CA PHE A 318 1.25 -16.77 -21.02
C PHE A 318 0.01 -17.32 -21.71
N LYS A 319 0.15 -18.46 -22.40
CA LYS A 319 -0.97 -19.33 -22.74
C LYS A 319 -1.12 -20.32 -21.58
N PRO A 320 -2.16 -20.22 -20.73
CA PRO A 320 -2.49 -21.31 -19.84
C PRO A 320 -3.10 -22.43 -20.69
N ASP A 321 -2.41 -23.56 -20.79
CA ASP A 321 -3.00 -24.78 -21.34
C ASP A 321 -4.24 -25.19 -20.53
N ASN A 322 -5.15 -25.88 -21.21
CA ASN A 322 -6.45 -26.34 -20.73
C ASN A 322 -6.38 -26.90 -19.28
N PRO A 323 -7.36 -26.59 -18.40
CA PRO A 323 -7.36 -27.02 -16.99
C PRO A 323 -7.80 -28.48 -16.82
N GLY A 324 -7.34 -29.39 -17.67
CA GLY A 324 -7.75 -30.80 -17.70
C GLY A 324 -6.75 -31.81 -17.16
N HIS A 325 -5.49 -31.44 -16.90
CA HIS A 325 -4.51 -32.38 -16.35
C HIS A 325 -3.54 -31.72 -15.36
N TYR A 326 -3.68 -32.09 -14.08
CA TYR A 326 -2.80 -31.64 -13.00
C TYR A 326 -1.50 -32.46 -12.97
N SER A 327 -0.46 -31.99 -13.67
CA SER A 327 0.93 -32.39 -13.44
C SER A 327 1.62 -31.42 -12.45
N LYS A 328 2.66 -31.87 -11.74
CA LYS A 328 3.43 -31.05 -10.76
C LYS A 328 3.92 -29.70 -11.31
N GLY A 329 4.13 -29.56 -12.62
CA GLY A 329 4.46 -28.29 -13.28
C GLY A 329 3.28 -27.29 -13.33
N ASN A 330 2.04 -27.77 -13.36
CA ASN A 330 0.82 -26.94 -13.40
C ASN A 330 0.46 -26.32 -12.04
N ALA A 331 0.88 -26.92 -10.91
CA ALA A 331 0.55 -26.42 -9.58
C ALA A 331 1.23 -25.07 -9.25
N ALA A 332 2.50 -24.91 -9.66
CA ALA A 332 3.21 -23.65 -9.48
C ALA A 332 2.60 -22.53 -10.35
N ASN A 333 2.19 -22.88 -11.58
CA ASN A 333 1.49 -21.97 -12.48
C ASN A 333 0.10 -21.55 -11.93
N TRP A 334 -0.60 -22.46 -11.25
CA TRP A 334 -1.88 -22.18 -10.59
C TRP A 334 -1.74 -21.11 -9.50
N LEU A 335 -0.80 -21.28 -8.57
CA LEU A 335 -0.57 -20.30 -7.49
C LEU A 335 -0.04 -18.98 -8.05
N ALA A 336 0.86 -19.02 -9.02
CA ALA A 336 1.38 -17.82 -9.69
C ALA A 336 0.27 -17.03 -10.39
N TYR A 337 -0.66 -17.72 -11.07
CA TYR A 337 -1.81 -17.12 -11.72
C TYR A 337 -2.69 -16.35 -10.74
N PHE A 338 -3.10 -16.98 -9.63
CA PHE A 338 -4.00 -16.33 -8.67
C PHE A 338 -3.31 -15.23 -7.86
N LEU A 339 -2.04 -15.41 -7.49
CA LEU A 339 -1.27 -14.34 -6.83
C LEU A 339 -1.03 -13.14 -7.75
N LEU A 340 -0.78 -13.38 -9.04
CA LEU A 340 -0.68 -12.32 -10.04
C LEU A 340 -2.01 -11.60 -10.21
N SER A 341 -3.13 -12.34 -10.27
CA SER A 341 -4.47 -11.76 -10.31
C SER A 341 -4.72 -10.82 -9.11
N ILE A 342 -4.36 -11.24 -7.88
CA ILE A 342 -4.45 -10.36 -6.70
C ILE A 342 -3.52 -9.16 -6.82
N ALA A 343 -2.27 -9.34 -7.25
CA ALA A 343 -1.30 -8.25 -7.38
C ALA A 343 -1.71 -7.21 -8.45
N LEU A 344 -2.42 -7.63 -9.49
CA LEU A 344 -2.96 -6.76 -10.53
C LEU A 344 -4.12 -5.90 -10.03
N LEU A 345 -4.87 -6.36 -9.01
CA LEU A 345 -5.88 -5.54 -8.33
C LEU A 345 -5.27 -4.36 -7.57
N SER A 346 -4.04 -4.48 -7.09
CA SER A 346 -3.30 -3.40 -6.42
C SER A 346 -2.75 -2.34 -7.40
N ARG A 347 -2.63 -2.67 -8.70
CA ARG A 347 -2.02 -1.81 -9.74
C ARG A 347 -2.97 -0.80 -10.37
N ASP A 348 -4.24 -0.77 -9.98
CA ASP A 348 -5.20 0.27 -10.39
C ASP A 348 -4.93 1.64 -9.71
N SER A 349 -3.68 1.95 -9.39
CA SER A 349 -3.29 3.22 -8.78
C SER A 349 -2.07 3.93 -9.38
N ALA A 350 -1.35 3.39 -10.38
CA ALA A 350 -0.31 4.16 -11.09
C ALA A 350 0.17 3.56 -12.43
N SER A 351 -0.11 4.29 -13.52
CA SER A 351 0.56 4.38 -14.82
C SER A 351 1.75 3.46 -15.15
N LEU A 352 1.65 2.66 -16.22
CA LEU A 352 2.76 2.24 -17.09
C LEU A 352 2.22 1.90 -18.50
N PHE A 353 2.25 2.85 -19.44
CA PHE A 353 2.16 2.59 -20.88
C PHE A 353 3.44 3.14 -21.55
N PRO A 354 4.28 2.30 -22.18
CA PRO A 354 5.01 2.73 -23.36
C PRO A 354 4.03 2.72 -24.53
N SER A 355 3.90 3.89 -25.16
CA SER A 355 3.17 4.08 -26.41
C SER A 355 3.88 3.33 -27.54
N LEU A 356 3.14 2.54 -28.32
CA LEU A 356 3.66 2.05 -29.59
C LEU A 356 2.61 2.19 -30.70
N HIS A 357 3.03 2.98 -31.68
CA HIS A 357 2.57 3.01 -33.04
C HIS A 357 2.46 1.61 -33.64
N SER A 358 1.56 1.47 -34.61
CA SER A 358 1.57 0.40 -35.60
C SER A 358 2.95 0.24 -36.24
N PRO A 359 3.37 -0.99 -36.52
CA PRO A 359 3.63 -1.28 -37.93
C PRO A 359 3.16 -2.65 -38.40
N SER A 360 2.91 -2.63 -39.70
CA SER A 360 2.72 -3.66 -40.71
C SER A 360 3.69 -4.83 -40.67
N GLN A 361 3.20 -5.95 -41.20
CA GLN A 361 3.85 -6.98 -42.05
C GLN A 361 5.32 -7.31 -41.79
N ASP A 362 5.61 -8.58 -41.49
CA ASP A 362 6.29 -9.44 -42.47
C ASP A 362 6.37 -10.92 -42.04
N PHE A 363 6.30 -11.76 -43.06
CA PHE A 363 6.39 -13.21 -43.11
C PHE A 363 7.66 -13.78 -42.45
N ILE A 364 7.68 -15.08 -42.10
CA ILE A 364 8.59 -16.16 -42.61
C ILE A 364 8.12 -17.52 -42.01
N PRO A 365 8.27 -18.65 -42.74
CA PRO A 365 7.38 -19.83 -42.70
C PRO A 365 8.06 -21.14 -42.20
N CYS A 366 7.40 -22.27 -42.51
CA CYS A 366 7.84 -23.69 -42.46
C CYS A 366 7.29 -24.51 -41.27
N VAL A 367 6.21 -25.29 -41.40
CA VAL A 367 5.94 -26.53 -42.18
C VAL A 367 6.47 -27.81 -41.50
N GLY A 368 5.54 -28.74 -41.23
CA GLY A 368 5.72 -30.18 -40.94
C GLY A 368 5.08 -30.57 -39.60
N GLN A 369 4.12 -31.49 -39.46
CA GLN A 369 3.49 -32.47 -40.36
C GLN A 369 2.07 -32.79 -39.84
N ALA A 370 1.16 -32.98 -40.80
CA ALA A 370 -0.11 -33.72 -40.84
C ALA A 370 -0.69 -34.37 -39.57
N SER A 371 -1.99 -34.12 -39.31
CA SER A 371 -3.02 -35.18 -39.30
C SER A 371 -4.43 -34.58 -39.15
N ASP A 372 -5.16 -34.52 -40.27
CA ASP A 372 -6.56 -34.93 -40.46
C ASP A 372 -7.61 -34.55 -39.38
N ASP A 373 -8.17 -33.34 -39.48
CA ASP A 373 -9.46 -33.03 -38.85
C ASP A 373 -10.27 -32.13 -39.82
N ASP A 374 -11.17 -32.75 -40.59
CA ASP A 374 -12.06 -32.16 -41.59
C ASP A 374 -13.19 -31.32 -40.96
N LEU A 375 -12.83 -30.40 -40.06
CA LEU A 375 -13.74 -29.38 -39.53
C LEU A 375 -13.08 -28.01 -39.68
N ILE A 376 -13.26 -27.39 -40.84
CA ILE A 376 -12.88 -25.99 -41.07
C ILE A 376 -13.81 -25.11 -40.22
N PRO A 377 -13.30 -24.36 -39.23
CA PRO A 377 -14.11 -23.37 -38.52
C PRO A 377 -14.66 -22.37 -39.54
N TYR A 378 -15.95 -22.06 -39.43
CA TYR A 378 -16.61 -21.11 -40.33
C TYR A 378 -15.85 -19.77 -40.29
N ASP A 379 -15.52 -19.24 -41.48
CA ASP A 379 -14.74 -18.01 -41.61
C ASP A 379 -15.59 -16.80 -41.19
N MET A 380 -15.40 -16.35 -39.96
CA MET A 380 -16.01 -15.15 -39.37
C MET A 380 -15.21 -13.88 -39.71
N SER A 381 -14.24 -13.91 -40.63
CA SER A 381 -13.42 -12.74 -40.96
C SER A 381 -14.20 -11.62 -41.67
N GLU A 382 -15.36 -11.93 -42.25
CA GLU A 382 -16.28 -10.94 -42.83
C GLU A 382 -17.34 -10.42 -41.84
N ASP A 383 -17.43 -10.98 -40.63
CA ASP A 383 -18.36 -10.49 -39.60
C ASP A 383 -17.87 -9.14 -39.06
N LYS A 384 -18.58 -8.07 -39.43
CA LYS A 384 -18.40 -6.75 -38.84
C LYS A 384 -19.16 -6.67 -37.54
N GLU A 385 -18.45 -6.49 -36.43
CA GLU A 385 -19.06 -6.01 -35.18
C GLU A 385 -19.86 -4.73 -35.48
N LEU A 386 -21.18 -4.79 -35.28
CA LEU A 386 -22.06 -3.62 -35.40
C LEU A 386 -21.69 -2.66 -34.27
N LYS A 387 -20.85 -1.66 -34.55
CA LYS A 387 -20.57 -0.58 -33.61
C LYS A 387 -21.86 0.16 -33.28
N THR A 388 -22.40 -0.09 -32.10
CA THR A 388 -23.59 0.60 -31.59
C THR A 388 -23.29 2.10 -31.54
N LYS A 389 -24.08 2.89 -32.29
CA LYS A 389 -23.86 4.34 -32.39
C LYS A 389 -24.27 5.01 -31.08
N ALA A 390 -23.35 5.78 -30.49
CA ALA A 390 -23.64 6.58 -29.31
C ALA A 390 -24.67 7.68 -29.64
N PRO A 391 -25.51 8.09 -28.67
CA PRO A 391 -26.46 9.18 -28.87
C PRO A 391 -25.76 10.51 -29.18
N VAL A 392 -26.44 11.36 -29.97
CA VAL A 392 -25.92 12.66 -30.41
C VAL A 392 -26.40 13.80 -29.52
N TYR A 393 -27.53 13.65 -28.84
CA TYR A 393 -28.09 14.67 -27.96
C TYR A 393 -27.95 14.29 -26.48
N ILE A 394 -27.74 15.29 -25.63
CA ILE A 394 -27.56 15.09 -24.18
C ILE A 394 -28.84 14.53 -23.53
N ARG A 395 -30.02 14.92 -24.03
CA ARG A 395 -31.31 14.40 -23.57
C ARG A 395 -31.45 12.91 -23.87
N ASP A 396 -31.06 12.45 -25.04
CA ASP A 396 -31.01 11.02 -25.38
C ASP A 396 -30.05 10.26 -24.46
N CYS A 397 -28.92 10.86 -24.08
CA CYS A 397 -28.01 10.25 -23.10
C CYS A 397 -28.69 10.06 -21.74
N ILE A 398 -29.46 11.05 -21.27
CA ILE A 398 -30.22 10.97 -20.01
C ILE A 398 -31.23 9.80 -20.06
N GLU A 399 -32.01 9.70 -21.14
CA GLU A 399 -32.97 8.60 -21.34
C GLU A 399 -32.28 7.24 -21.35
N VAL A 400 -31.15 7.12 -22.07
CA VAL A 400 -30.40 5.86 -22.14
C VAL A 400 -29.82 5.46 -20.78
N LEU A 401 -29.23 6.42 -20.06
CA LEU A 401 -28.60 6.16 -18.76
C LEU A 401 -29.61 5.76 -17.68
N THR A 402 -30.84 6.29 -17.74
CA THR A 402 -31.88 6.05 -16.75
C THR A 402 -32.76 4.83 -17.06
N GLY A 403 -33.06 4.55 -18.34
CA GLY A 403 -34.12 3.60 -18.71
C GLY A 403 -33.76 2.52 -19.74
N SER A 404 -32.56 2.52 -20.33
CA SER A 404 -32.23 1.52 -21.36
C SER A 404 -31.84 0.16 -20.78
N GLU A 405 -32.42 -0.89 -21.34
CA GLU A 405 -32.02 -2.31 -21.16
C GLU A 405 -30.93 -2.73 -22.17
N ASP A 406 -30.67 -1.92 -23.20
CA ASP A 406 -29.64 -2.16 -24.20
C ASP A 406 -28.26 -1.79 -23.63
N VAL A 407 -27.50 -2.83 -23.27
CA VAL A 407 -26.17 -2.76 -22.68
C VAL A 407 -25.17 -2.05 -23.59
N ASP A 408 -25.17 -2.38 -24.89
CA ASP A 408 -24.18 -1.86 -25.84
C ASP A 408 -24.40 -0.37 -26.07
N LYS A 409 -25.67 0.05 -26.12
CA LYS A 409 -26.06 1.46 -26.24
C LYS A 409 -25.72 2.24 -24.97
N TRP A 410 -25.91 1.65 -23.78
CA TRP A 410 -25.54 2.25 -22.51
C TRP A 410 -24.02 2.46 -22.39
N GLU A 411 -23.23 1.46 -22.77
CA GLU A 411 -21.77 1.54 -22.79
C GLU A 411 -21.25 2.57 -23.79
N ALA A 412 -21.81 2.61 -25.00
CA ALA A 412 -21.47 3.63 -26.00
C ALA A 412 -21.78 5.05 -25.49
N THR A 413 -22.86 5.20 -24.72
CA THR A 413 -23.28 6.49 -24.14
C THR A 413 -22.31 6.99 -23.09
N ILE A 414 -21.93 6.17 -22.10
CA ILE A 414 -21.03 6.61 -21.03
C ILE A 414 -19.63 6.98 -21.56
N LYS A 415 -19.14 6.25 -22.57
CA LYS A 415 -17.85 6.53 -23.23
C LYS A 415 -17.86 7.84 -24.03
N ALA A 416 -19.01 8.21 -24.61
CA ALA A 416 -19.15 9.42 -25.42
C ALA A 416 -19.53 10.67 -24.60
N LEU A 417 -20.10 10.49 -23.40
CA LEU A 417 -20.77 11.54 -22.63
C LEU A 417 -19.87 12.74 -22.34
N GLU A 418 -18.65 12.51 -21.86
CA GLU A 418 -17.69 13.58 -21.54
C GLU A 418 -17.41 14.46 -22.78
N SER A 419 -17.14 13.84 -23.93
CA SER A 419 -16.89 14.58 -25.17
C SER A 419 -18.14 15.34 -25.63
N LEU A 420 -19.32 14.78 -25.41
CA LEU A 420 -20.57 15.39 -25.85
C LEU A 420 -20.91 16.63 -25.03
N VAL A 421 -20.76 16.52 -23.70
CA VAL A 421 -20.95 17.62 -22.75
C VAL A 421 -20.05 18.81 -23.10
N ARG A 422 -18.77 18.58 -23.38
CA ARG A 422 -17.83 19.65 -23.73
C ARG A 422 -18.09 20.27 -25.10
N LYS A 423 -18.62 19.51 -26.07
CA LYS A 423 -18.93 20.03 -27.41
C LYS A 423 -20.20 20.87 -27.45
N ASN A 424 -21.15 20.61 -26.55
CA ASN A 424 -22.47 21.23 -26.58
C ASN A 424 -22.80 21.98 -25.27
N PRO A 425 -22.03 23.00 -24.87
CA PRO A 425 -22.16 23.63 -23.55
C PRO A 425 -23.52 24.29 -23.30
N ALA A 426 -24.15 24.86 -24.34
CA ALA A 426 -25.47 25.47 -24.23
C ALA A 426 -26.56 24.42 -23.88
N ALA A 427 -26.57 23.29 -24.60
CA ALA A 427 -27.50 22.20 -24.32
C ALA A 427 -27.21 21.55 -22.96
N THR A 428 -25.94 21.42 -22.56
CA THR A 428 -25.58 20.91 -21.23
C THR A 428 -26.16 21.77 -20.12
N ARG A 429 -26.10 23.11 -20.23
CA ARG A 429 -26.62 24.03 -19.20
C ARG A 429 -28.12 23.89 -18.95
N GLU A 430 -28.90 23.47 -19.93
CA GLU A 430 -30.34 23.25 -19.75
C GLU A 430 -30.66 22.05 -18.85
N VAL A 431 -29.76 21.06 -18.78
CA VAL A 431 -29.98 19.77 -18.08
C VAL A 431 -28.82 19.42 -17.13
N SER A 432 -27.99 20.40 -16.76
CA SER A 432 -26.74 20.20 -16.03
C SER A 432 -26.96 19.55 -14.66
N VAL A 433 -27.93 20.05 -13.90
CA VAL A 433 -28.28 19.56 -12.56
C VAL A 433 -28.89 18.16 -12.63
N GLU A 434 -29.75 17.90 -13.63
CA GLU A 434 -30.35 16.59 -13.85
C GLU A 434 -29.29 15.55 -14.20
N LEU A 435 -28.39 15.89 -15.13
CA LEU A 435 -27.29 15.01 -15.53
C LEU A 435 -26.31 14.77 -14.39
N ALA A 436 -25.99 15.78 -13.58
CA ALA A 436 -25.16 15.62 -12.38
C ALA A 436 -25.81 14.70 -11.35
N LYS A 437 -27.14 14.80 -11.16
CA LYS A 437 -27.91 13.90 -10.30
C LYS A 437 -27.84 12.47 -10.81
N ILE A 438 -28.03 12.24 -12.11
CA ILE A 438 -27.96 10.90 -12.71
C ILE A 438 -26.57 10.32 -12.52
N LEU A 439 -25.50 11.07 -12.85
CA LEU A 439 -24.12 10.60 -12.74
C LEU A 439 -23.72 10.29 -11.29
N LEU A 440 -24.18 11.06 -10.31
CA LEU A 440 -23.91 10.81 -8.88
C LEU A 440 -24.52 9.48 -8.38
N HIS A 441 -25.63 9.05 -8.97
CA HIS A 441 -26.33 7.80 -8.62
C HIS A 441 -26.09 6.70 -9.64
N LEU A 442 -25.26 6.94 -10.66
CA LEU A 442 -25.05 6.00 -11.74
C LEU A 442 -24.20 4.83 -11.24
N GLU A 443 -24.82 3.66 -11.20
CA GLU A 443 -24.17 2.40 -10.90
C GLU A 443 -23.75 1.68 -12.18
N GLU A 444 -22.70 0.89 -12.05
CA GLU A 444 -22.14 0.13 -13.16
C GLU A 444 -23.08 -1.04 -13.49
N LYS A 445 -23.77 -0.96 -14.64
CA LYS A 445 -24.63 -2.05 -15.13
C LYS A 445 -23.81 -3.21 -15.73
N THR A 446 -22.69 -2.88 -16.37
CA THR A 446 -21.81 -3.83 -17.06
C THR A 446 -20.34 -3.50 -16.81
N CYS A 447 -19.46 -4.50 -16.87
CA CYS A 447 -18.04 -4.38 -16.54
C CYS A 447 -17.29 -3.55 -17.60
N ILE A 448 -17.40 -2.22 -17.52
CA ILE A 448 -16.75 -1.28 -18.44
C ILE A 448 -15.40 -0.90 -17.85
N GLU A 449 -14.33 -1.09 -18.63
CA GLU A 449 -12.99 -0.67 -18.24
C GLU A 449 -12.95 0.84 -17.95
N GLY A 450 -12.54 1.21 -16.74
CA GLY A 450 -12.45 2.60 -16.33
C GLY A 450 -13.80 3.30 -16.09
N PHE A 451 -14.90 2.57 -15.83
CA PHE A 451 -16.23 3.16 -15.60
C PHE A 451 -16.22 4.32 -14.59
N VAL A 452 -15.56 4.13 -13.44
CA VAL A 452 -15.49 5.16 -12.39
C VAL A 452 -14.81 6.42 -12.91
N GLU A 453 -13.73 6.29 -13.68
CA GLU A 453 -13.02 7.41 -14.29
C GLU A 453 -13.85 8.08 -15.38
N LEU A 454 -14.54 7.32 -16.24
CA LEU A 454 -15.44 7.86 -17.26
C LEU A 454 -16.59 8.65 -16.64
N ARG A 455 -17.24 8.09 -15.61
CA ARG A 455 -18.31 8.74 -14.85
C ARG A 455 -17.82 10.02 -14.18
N GLN A 456 -16.67 9.95 -13.50
CA GLN A 456 -16.08 11.10 -12.82
C GLN A 456 -15.70 12.20 -13.83
N ARG A 457 -15.06 11.86 -14.94
CA ARG A 457 -14.70 12.81 -16.00
C ARG A 457 -15.93 13.45 -16.65
N ALA A 458 -16.98 12.68 -16.90
CA ALA A 458 -18.24 13.22 -17.37
C ALA A 458 -18.85 14.19 -16.34
N GLN A 459 -18.82 13.84 -15.05
CA GLN A 459 -19.38 14.69 -14.01
C GLN A 459 -18.57 15.98 -13.78
N VAL A 460 -17.24 15.90 -13.87
CA VAL A 460 -16.34 17.06 -13.90
C VAL A 460 -16.61 17.92 -15.13
N ALA A 461 -16.81 17.34 -16.31
CA ALA A 461 -17.17 18.08 -17.52
C ALA A 461 -18.52 18.82 -17.38
N VAL A 462 -19.50 18.22 -16.70
CA VAL A 462 -20.79 18.88 -16.41
C VAL A 462 -20.60 20.04 -15.44
N LEU A 463 -19.87 19.82 -14.34
CA LEU A 463 -19.60 20.84 -13.33
C LEU A 463 -18.77 22.01 -13.88
N THR A 464 -17.79 21.77 -14.75
CA THR A 464 -17.00 22.85 -15.38
C THR A 464 -17.81 23.63 -16.42
N THR A 465 -18.83 23.03 -17.05
CA THR A 465 -19.69 23.68 -18.03
C THR A 465 -20.73 24.61 -17.39
N ASP A 466 -21.24 24.23 -16.20
CA ASP A 466 -22.21 25.00 -15.42
C ASP A 466 -21.89 24.98 -13.91
N PRO A 467 -20.85 25.72 -13.46
CA PRO A 467 -20.27 25.57 -12.12
C PRO A 467 -21.21 25.92 -10.97
N ILE A 468 -22.02 26.97 -11.10
CA ILE A 468 -22.81 27.49 -9.97
C ILE A 468 -23.96 26.53 -9.61
N PRO A 469 -24.86 26.15 -10.54
CA PRO A 469 -25.99 25.28 -10.21
C PRO A 469 -25.54 23.88 -9.80
N VAL A 470 -24.53 23.33 -10.46
CA VAL A 470 -24.02 21.98 -10.19
C VAL A 470 -23.24 21.92 -8.89
N ALA A 471 -22.38 22.91 -8.58
CA ALA A 471 -21.71 22.96 -7.28
C ALA A 471 -22.72 23.06 -6.14
N LYS A 472 -23.71 23.96 -6.25
CA LYS A 472 -24.78 24.12 -5.26
C LYS A 472 -25.56 22.82 -5.04
N TYR A 473 -25.85 22.08 -6.11
CA TYR A 473 -26.46 20.76 -6.00
C TYR A 473 -25.54 19.80 -5.24
N LEU A 474 -24.29 19.60 -5.68
CA LEU A 474 -23.38 18.63 -5.09
C LEU A 474 -23.08 18.92 -3.61
N THR A 475 -22.82 20.17 -3.24
CA THR A 475 -22.59 20.56 -1.84
C THR A 475 -23.83 20.36 -0.97
N SER A 476 -25.04 20.56 -1.52
CA SER A 476 -26.27 20.23 -0.79
C SER A 476 -26.45 18.73 -0.57
N GLN A 477 -26.03 17.90 -1.54
CA GLN A 477 -26.13 16.44 -1.43
C GLN A 477 -25.11 15.86 -0.44
N PHE A 478 -23.96 16.49 -0.26
CA PHE A 478 -22.96 16.09 0.74
C PHE A 478 -23.57 16.00 2.16
N TYR A 479 -24.42 16.97 2.53
CA TYR A 479 -25.12 17.03 3.82
C TYR A 479 -26.52 16.37 3.81
N SER A 480 -26.91 15.67 2.75
CA SER A 480 -28.22 15.01 2.69
C SER A 480 -28.19 13.64 3.36
N LEU A 481 -29.32 13.18 3.91
CA LEU A 481 -29.43 11.93 4.68
C LEU A 481 -29.19 10.66 3.84
N ASN A 482 -29.66 10.65 2.60
CA ASN A 482 -29.78 9.42 1.79
C ASN A 482 -28.56 9.13 0.90
N TYR A 483 -27.35 9.41 1.39
CA TYR A 483 -26.11 9.15 0.65
C TYR A 483 -25.15 8.27 1.43
N SER A 484 -24.40 7.44 0.70
CA SER A 484 -23.31 6.65 1.27
C SER A 484 -22.06 7.49 1.51
N LEU A 485 -21.19 7.08 2.43
CA LEU A 485 -19.89 7.74 2.65
C LEU A 485 -19.06 7.81 1.35
N ARG A 486 -19.12 6.76 0.51
CA ARG A 486 -18.43 6.79 -0.80
C ARG A 486 -18.93 7.91 -1.70
N GLN A 487 -20.24 8.10 -1.82
CA GLN A 487 -20.79 9.17 -2.65
C GLN A 487 -20.39 10.54 -2.11
N ARG A 488 -20.32 10.71 -0.79
CA ARG A 488 -19.80 11.94 -0.18
C ARG A 488 -18.33 12.18 -0.53
N MET A 489 -17.49 11.15 -0.53
CA MET A 489 -16.10 11.27 -1.00
C MET A 489 -16.02 11.61 -2.48
N ASP A 490 -16.87 10.99 -3.31
CA ASP A 490 -16.92 11.24 -4.75
C ASP A 490 -17.34 12.69 -5.04
N ILE A 491 -18.31 13.23 -4.30
CA ILE A 491 -18.69 14.65 -4.35
C ILE A 491 -17.48 15.55 -4.09
N LEU A 492 -16.71 15.29 -3.02
CA LEU A 492 -15.54 16.08 -2.68
C LEU A 492 -14.46 16.00 -3.78
N ASP A 493 -14.20 14.81 -4.31
CA ASP A 493 -13.21 14.61 -5.38
C ASP A 493 -13.62 15.31 -6.68
N ILE A 494 -14.90 15.23 -7.06
CA ILE A 494 -15.45 15.92 -8.24
C ILE A 494 -15.31 17.44 -8.11
N LEU A 495 -15.62 17.99 -6.92
CA LEU A 495 -15.49 19.43 -6.65
C LEU A 495 -14.04 19.90 -6.79
N VAL A 496 -13.08 19.12 -6.26
CA VAL A 496 -11.64 19.43 -6.37
C VAL A 496 -11.18 19.36 -7.82
N LEU A 497 -11.50 18.29 -8.54
CA LEU A 497 -11.05 18.10 -9.92
C LEU A 497 -11.61 19.19 -10.85
N ALA A 498 -12.87 19.58 -10.66
CA ALA A 498 -13.46 20.68 -11.42
C ALA A 498 -12.84 22.04 -11.05
N ALA A 499 -12.57 22.30 -9.77
CA ALA A 499 -11.88 23.52 -9.35
C ALA A 499 -10.46 23.59 -9.95
N GLN A 500 -9.77 22.45 -10.07
CA GLN A 500 -8.46 22.37 -10.74
C GLN A 500 -8.58 22.66 -12.23
N GLU A 501 -9.54 22.05 -12.93
CA GLU A 501 -9.77 22.31 -14.37
C GLU A 501 -10.12 23.78 -14.65
N LEU A 502 -10.85 24.44 -13.74
CA LEU A 502 -11.20 25.87 -13.83
C LEU A 502 -10.05 26.81 -13.45
N SER A 503 -9.11 26.37 -12.61
CA SER A 503 -7.98 27.17 -12.11
C SER A 503 -6.76 27.12 -13.04
N CYS A 504 -6.59 26.04 -13.81
CA CYS A 504 -5.43 25.84 -14.68
C CYS A 504 -5.52 26.59 -16.04
N PRO A 505 -4.39 27.10 -16.58
CA PRO A 505 -4.34 27.66 -17.91
C PRO A 505 -4.67 26.65 -19.02
N LYS A 506 -5.66 26.97 -19.85
CA LYS A 506 -6.01 26.18 -21.04
C LYS A 506 -4.91 26.31 -22.10
N SER A 507 -3.81 25.56 -21.96
CA SER A 507 -2.81 25.41 -23.03
C SER A 507 -3.47 24.71 -24.23
N GLN A 508 -3.87 25.48 -25.24
CA GLN A 508 -4.24 24.91 -26.54
C GLN A 508 -3.00 24.33 -27.21
N GLY A 509 -2.84 23.02 -27.07
CA GLY A 509 -1.85 22.24 -27.79
C GLY A 509 -2.02 20.78 -27.44
N LYS A 510 -2.18 19.92 -28.45
CA LYS A 510 -2.19 18.46 -28.28
C LYS A 510 -0.83 18.01 -27.72
N THR A 511 -0.64 18.08 -26.41
CA THR A 511 0.51 17.51 -25.72
C THR A 511 0.10 16.21 -25.06
N LYS A 512 0.84 15.17 -25.42
CA LYS A 512 0.73 13.80 -24.93
C LYS A 512 0.71 13.77 -23.40
N HIS A 513 -0.22 12.97 -22.88
CA HIS A 513 -0.41 12.54 -21.49
C HIS A 513 0.82 12.68 -20.57
N SER A 514 0.83 13.71 -19.73
CA SER A 514 1.55 13.67 -18.45
C SER A 514 0.60 13.07 -17.41
N GLY A 515 1.03 12.02 -16.71
CA GLY A 515 0.22 11.30 -15.73
C GLY A 515 -0.40 12.20 -14.68
N ALA A 516 -1.69 11.98 -14.41
CA ALA A 516 -2.42 12.63 -13.34
C ALA A 516 -1.68 12.39 -12.00
N GLN A 517 -1.07 13.45 -11.47
CA GLN A 517 -0.65 13.45 -10.08
C GLN A 517 -1.92 13.39 -9.23
N LYS A 518 -1.94 12.53 -8.21
CA LYS A 518 -2.95 12.63 -7.14
C LYS A 518 -2.96 14.07 -6.62
N PRO A 519 -4.13 14.68 -6.35
CA PRO A 519 -4.21 16.02 -5.79
C PRO A 519 -3.63 15.99 -4.38
N SER A 520 -2.33 16.27 -4.28
CA SER A 520 -1.64 16.59 -3.04
C SER A 520 -0.91 17.89 -3.26
N ILE A 521 -0.94 18.76 -2.24
CA ILE A 521 -0.13 19.96 -2.20
C ILE A 521 1.33 19.48 -2.10
N GLN A 522 2.01 19.30 -3.24
CA GLN A 522 3.44 18.96 -3.27
C GLN A 522 4.25 20.25 -3.07
N LEU A 523 4.48 20.60 -1.81
CA LEU A 523 5.15 21.85 -1.45
C LEU A 523 6.68 21.84 -1.56
N LEU A 524 7.33 20.71 -1.89
CA LEU A 524 8.71 20.54 -2.39
C LEU A 524 9.07 19.03 -2.35
N PRO A 525 10.05 18.55 -3.14
CA PRO A 525 10.37 17.13 -3.20
C PRO A 525 10.91 16.66 -1.86
N GLY A 526 10.15 15.78 -1.20
CA GLY A 526 10.63 15.04 -0.05
C GLY A 526 11.99 14.42 -0.38
N SER A 527 12.92 14.50 0.57
CA SER A 527 14.17 13.75 0.51
C SER A 527 13.85 12.26 0.64
N ASP A 528 13.31 11.68 -0.43
CA ASP A 528 13.36 10.25 -0.65
C ASP A 528 14.84 9.91 -0.82
N SER A 529 15.43 9.35 0.24
CA SER A 529 16.78 8.78 0.26
C SER A 529 17.01 7.64 -0.75
N SER A 530 16.08 7.43 -1.69
CA SER A 530 16.14 6.42 -2.75
C SER A 530 16.57 6.96 -4.13
N LYS A 531 16.85 8.27 -4.27
CA LYS A 531 17.25 8.89 -5.55
C LYS A 531 18.64 9.57 -5.54
N ASP A 532 19.54 9.19 -4.65
CA ASP A 532 20.89 9.78 -4.54
C ASP A 532 21.73 9.63 -5.81
N TRP A 533 21.64 8.49 -6.51
CA TRP A 533 22.44 8.28 -7.71
C TRP A 533 22.05 9.21 -8.87
N ARG A 534 20.78 9.62 -8.98
CA ARG A 534 20.32 10.53 -10.06
C ARG A 534 20.90 11.92 -9.87
N ARG A 535 20.92 12.45 -8.64
CA ARG A 535 21.57 13.72 -8.33
C ARG A 535 23.07 13.70 -8.62
N ILE A 536 23.76 12.63 -8.22
CA ILE A 536 25.21 12.47 -8.48
C ILE A 536 25.50 12.39 -9.98
N VAL A 537 24.63 11.74 -10.76
CA VAL A 537 24.74 11.66 -12.22
C VAL A 537 24.45 13.01 -12.87
N ASP A 538 23.41 13.73 -12.42
CA ASP A 538 23.06 15.05 -12.95
C ASP A 538 24.15 16.09 -12.65
N GLU A 539 24.78 16.06 -11.46
CA GLU A 539 25.93 16.90 -11.13
C GLU A 539 27.17 16.57 -11.97
N ARG A 540 27.39 15.28 -12.28
CA ARG A 540 28.46 14.86 -13.23
C ARG A 540 28.19 15.32 -14.65
N ILE A 541 26.93 15.29 -15.08
CA ILE A 541 26.53 15.77 -16.41
C ILE A 541 26.69 17.29 -16.46
N GLN A 542 26.27 18.02 -15.42
CA GLN A 542 26.40 19.47 -15.35
C GLN A 542 27.86 19.94 -15.31
N SER A 543 28.73 19.27 -14.54
CA SER A 543 30.16 19.62 -14.44
C SER A 543 30.95 19.33 -15.72
N LYS A 544 30.46 18.44 -16.59
CA LYS A 544 31.12 18.08 -17.86
C LYS A 544 30.50 18.71 -19.11
N THR A 545 29.39 19.43 -18.98
CA THR A 545 28.69 20.02 -20.14
C THR A 545 28.95 21.52 -20.22
N ARG A 546 29.82 21.93 -21.16
CA ARG A 546 30.05 23.35 -21.47
C ARG A 546 28.87 23.87 -22.30
N ARG A 547 28.08 24.81 -21.76
CA ARG A 547 26.91 25.38 -22.46
C ARG A 547 27.28 26.70 -23.13
N PHE A 548 27.04 26.79 -24.44
CA PHE A 548 27.01 28.06 -25.16
C PHE A 548 25.63 28.69 -24.95
N ALA A 549 25.58 29.86 -24.31
CA ALA A 549 24.33 30.57 -24.09
C ALA A 549 23.84 31.17 -25.41
N THR A 550 22.85 30.54 -26.03
CA THR A 550 21.96 31.21 -26.97
C THR A 550 20.83 31.80 -26.13
N GLY A 551 20.62 33.11 -26.19
CA GLY A 551 19.64 33.82 -25.38
C GLY A 551 18.27 33.13 -25.46
N GLN A 552 17.72 32.74 -24.32
CA GLN A 552 16.34 32.26 -24.24
C GLN A 552 15.43 33.41 -24.64
N SER A 553 14.78 33.29 -25.80
CA SER A 553 13.48 33.92 -26.00
C SER A 553 12.59 33.40 -24.88
N GLN A 554 12.29 34.26 -23.90
CA GLN A 554 11.20 34.00 -22.97
C GLN A 554 9.95 33.89 -23.83
N VAL A 555 9.47 32.66 -24.03
CA VAL A 555 8.09 32.44 -24.41
C VAL A 555 7.29 32.88 -23.18
N GLU A 556 6.76 34.10 -23.21
CA GLU A 556 5.75 34.54 -22.24
C GLU A 556 4.64 33.50 -22.25
N LEU A 557 4.52 32.74 -21.16
CA LEU A 557 3.38 31.85 -20.94
C LEU A 557 2.13 32.73 -21.01
N ALA A 558 1.26 32.47 -21.97
CA ALA A 558 0.01 33.21 -22.14
C ALA A 558 -0.75 33.20 -20.80
N SER A 559 -0.86 34.37 -20.17
CA SER A 559 -1.65 34.57 -18.97
C SER A 559 -3.11 34.32 -19.33
N SER A 560 -3.64 33.17 -18.93
CA SER A 560 -5.08 32.89 -19.04
C SER A 560 -5.78 33.19 -17.72
N PRO A 561 -6.99 33.76 -17.73
CA PRO A 561 -7.72 34.07 -16.53
C PRO A 561 -8.07 32.78 -15.76
N ASN A 562 -7.94 32.82 -14.44
CA ASN A 562 -8.43 31.77 -13.54
C ASN A 562 -9.97 31.81 -13.56
N GLU A 563 -10.62 30.89 -14.28
CA GLU A 563 -12.09 30.82 -14.40
C GLU A 563 -12.73 30.44 -13.05
N PHE A 564 -12.00 29.74 -12.18
CA PHE A 564 -12.44 29.41 -10.82
C PHE A 564 -12.63 30.65 -9.95
N SER A 565 -11.98 31.77 -10.29
CA SER A 565 -11.99 32.98 -9.46
C SER A 565 -13.38 33.55 -9.17
N SER A 566 -14.27 33.49 -10.15
CA SER A 566 -15.64 34.00 -10.06
C SER A 566 -16.59 33.05 -9.31
N VAL A 567 -16.21 31.78 -9.14
CA VAL A 567 -17.08 30.73 -8.60
C VAL A 567 -16.58 30.08 -7.32
N ALA A 568 -15.35 30.39 -6.87
CA ALA A 568 -14.70 29.76 -5.72
C ALA A 568 -15.58 29.76 -4.44
N GLY A 569 -16.29 30.86 -4.17
CA GLY A 569 -17.20 30.95 -3.02
C GLY A 569 -18.36 29.95 -3.06
N HIS A 570 -18.85 29.59 -4.25
CA HIS A 570 -19.93 28.61 -4.41
C HIS A 570 -19.49 27.17 -4.14
N PHE A 571 -18.18 26.89 -4.22
CA PHE A 571 -17.60 25.60 -3.87
C PHE A 571 -17.28 25.54 -2.38
N PHE A 572 -16.71 26.64 -1.84
CA PHE A 572 -16.16 26.67 -0.49
C PHE A 572 -17.21 26.87 0.62
N PHE A 573 -18.00 27.94 0.57
CA PHE A 573 -18.86 28.31 1.70
C PHE A 573 -19.95 27.28 2.02
N PRO A 574 -20.63 26.65 1.04
CA PRO A 574 -21.61 25.61 1.36
C PRO A 574 -21.01 24.37 2.05
N LEU A 575 -19.73 24.08 1.81
CA LEU A 575 -19.03 22.94 2.42
C LEU A 575 -18.57 23.19 3.86
N ILE A 576 -18.42 24.45 4.27
CA ILE A 576 -17.94 24.78 5.63
C ILE A 576 -19.06 25.17 6.58
N GLN A 577 -20.29 25.35 6.10
CA GLN A 577 -21.37 25.94 6.92
C GLN A 577 -22.06 24.96 7.89
N HIS A 578 -22.03 23.65 7.61
CA HIS A 578 -22.88 22.66 8.31
C HIS A 578 -22.08 21.50 8.89
N PHE A 579 -20.77 21.66 9.08
CA PHE A 579 -19.90 20.59 9.58
C PHE A 579 -20.21 20.20 11.04
N ASP A 580 -20.81 21.10 11.82
CA ASP A 580 -21.11 21.00 13.24
C ASP A 580 -22.52 20.46 13.53
N ARG A 581 -23.32 20.20 12.48
CA ARG A 581 -24.70 19.71 12.62
C ARG A 581 -24.75 18.19 12.53
N PRO A 582 -24.96 17.46 13.64
CA PRO A 582 -25.10 16.02 13.59
C PRO A 582 -26.42 15.64 12.90
N LEU A 583 -26.34 14.78 11.90
CA LEU A 583 -27.50 14.07 11.37
C LEU A 583 -27.55 12.68 12.02
N THR A 584 -28.75 12.09 12.14
CA THR A 584 -28.97 10.81 12.84
C THR A 584 -28.03 9.69 12.42
N THR A 585 -27.55 9.70 11.17
CA THR A 585 -26.66 8.69 10.58
C THR A 585 -25.39 9.29 9.96
N PHE A 586 -25.11 10.57 10.20
CA PHE A 586 -23.94 11.26 9.64
C PHE A 586 -23.44 12.31 10.63
N ASP A 587 -22.36 11.99 11.33
CA ASP A 587 -21.78 12.83 12.38
C ASP A 587 -20.28 13.05 12.11
N LEU A 588 -19.98 14.18 11.48
CA LEU A 588 -18.62 14.56 11.10
C LEU A 588 -17.69 14.79 12.30
N LEU A 589 -18.23 15.25 13.44
CA LEU A 589 -17.44 15.53 14.64
C LEU A 589 -17.29 14.30 15.55
N GLY A 590 -18.12 13.27 15.35
CA GLY A 590 -18.06 11.99 16.04
C GLY A 590 -17.49 10.87 15.16
N GLU A 591 -18.34 9.89 14.85
CA GLU A 591 -17.92 8.63 14.21
C GLU A 591 -17.42 8.80 12.76
N ASP A 592 -17.88 9.82 12.02
CA ASP A 592 -17.51 10.04 10.62
C ASP A 592 -16.30 10.98 10.45
N HIS A 593 -15.40 11.04 11.45
CA HIS A 593 -14.22 11.91 11.44
C HIS A 593 -13.27 11.69 10.24
N PHE A 594 -13.29 10.51 9.60
CA PHE A 594 -12.56 10.29 8.35
C PHE A 594 -13.10 11.14 7.18
N VAL A 595 -14.42 11.28 7.10
CA VAL A 595 -15.11 12.16 6.12
C VAL A 595 -14.80 13.61 6.45
N LEU A 596 -14.77 13.98 7.73
CA LEU A 596 -14.32 15.30 8.17
C LEU A 596 -12.88 15.57 7.71
N GLY A 597 -11.96 14.62 7.89
CA GLY A 597 -10.58 14.76 7.41
C GLY A 597 -10.52 15.01 5.89
N ARG A 598 -11.30 14.27 5.10
CA ARG A 598 -11.39 14.47 3.64
C ARG A 598 -12.00 15.82 3.27
N LEU A 599 -13.02 16.28 4.00
CA LEU A 599 -13.62 17.61 3.84
C LEU A 599 -12.59 18.71 4.12
N VAL A 600 -11.84 18.61 5.23
CA VAL A 600 -10.81 19.58 5.63
C VAL A 600 -9.72 19.67 4.57
N HIS A 601 -9.20 18.54 4.09
CA HIS A 601 -8.23 18.51 2.98
C HIS A 601 -8.80 19.11 1.69
N THR A 602 -10.09 18.88 1.40
CA THR A 602 -10.77 19.47 0.25
C THR A 602 -10.83 20.98 0.36
N LEU A 603 -11.20 21.52 1.53
CA LEU A 603 -11.22 22.96 1.80
C LEU A 603 -9.82 23.58 1.66
N ALA A 604 -8.76 22.91 2.11
CA ALA A 604 -7.38 23.34 1.90
C ALA A 604 -7.05 23.48 0.40
N VAL A 605 -7.38 22.47 -0.40
CA VAL A 605 -7.14 22.49 -1.86
C VAL A 605 -7.97 23.58 -2.54
N LEU A 606 -9.24 23.74 -2.20
CA LEU A 606 -10.08 24.81 -2.76
C LEU A 606 -9.55 26.20 -2.42
N MET A 607 -9.05 26.41 -1.20
CA MET A 607 -8.36 27.64 -0.81
C MET A 607 -7.11 27.89 -1.66
N TYR A 608 -6.29 26.85 -1.87
CA TYR A 608 -5.11 26.93 -2.71
C TYR A 608 -5.42 27.20 -4.19
N LEU A 609 -6.53 26.69 -4.71
CA LEU A 609 -6.95 26.95 -6.10
C LEU A 609 -7.61 28.33 -6.27
N ALA A 610 -8.04 28.94 -5.15
CA ALA A 610 -8.59 30.28 -5.06
C ALA A 610 -7.51 31.38 -4.89
N VAL A 611 -6.25 31.09 -5.19
CA VAL A 611 -5.18 32.11 -5.31
C VAL A 611 -5.60 33.19 -6.32
N ASN A 612 -5.34 34.46 -6.00
CA ASN A 612 -5.66 35.64 -6.81
C ASN A 612 -7.18 35.89 -7.03
N THR A 613 -8.05 35.33 -6.20
CA THR A 613 -9.49 35.58 -6.26
C THR A 613 -9.88 36.75 -5.35
N VAL A 614 -10.96 37.48 -5.70
CA VAL A 614 -11.41 38.63 -4.89
C VAL A 614 -11.87 38.18 -3.49
N ALA A 615 -12.40 36.96 -3.37
CA ALA A 615 -12.86 36.39 -2.11
C ALA A 615 -11.75 35.68 -1.30
N VAL A 616 -10.50 35.69 -1.75
CA VAL A 616 -9.40 34.90 -1.15
C VAL A 616 -9.17 35.22 0.33
N THR A 617 -9.28 36.50 0.71
CA THR A 617 -9.15 36.95 2.11
C THR A 617 -10.30 36.47 2.97
N THR A 618 -11.54 36.59 2.49
CA THR A 618 -12.73 36.12 3.20
C THR A 618 -12.71 34.59 3.37
N ILE A 619 -12.35 33.85 2.33
CA ILE A 619 -12.21 32.39 2.38
C ILE A 619 -11.10 32.01 3.37
N GLY A 620 -9.95 32.68 3.32
CA GLY A 620 -8.83 32.43 4.23
C GLY A 620 -9.20 32.66 5.69
N LYS A 621 -9.91 33.75 6.00
CA LYS A 621 -10.36 34.07 7.36
C LYS A 621 -11.32 33.01 7.91
N VAL A 622 -12.37 32.69 7.16
CA VAL A 622 -13.34 31.65 7.54
C VAL A 622 -12.67 30.29 7.69
N LEU A 623 -11.65 29.99 6.87
CA LEU A 623 -10.88 28.75 7.00
C LEU A 623 -10.03 28.70 8.26
N LEU A 624 -9.42 29.81 8.69
CA LEU A 624 -8.67 29.85 9.96
C LEU A 624 -9.59 29.73 11.17
N GLU A 625 -10.76 30.37 11.17
CA GLU A 625 -11.77 30.19 12.22
C GLU A 625 -12.21 28.73 12.35
N PHE A 626 -12.43 28.06 11.20
CA PHE A 626 -12.72 26.63 11.15
C PHE A 626 -11.57 25.78 11.68
N VAL A 627 -10.32 26.10 11.30
CA VAL A 627 -9.13 25.42 11.83
C VAL A 627 -9.05 25.57 13.35
N TRP A 628 -9.30 26.77 13.86
CA TRP A 628 -9.25 27.06 15.29
C TRP A 628 -10.25 26.22 16.07
N ALA A 629 -11.47 26.03 15.54
CA ALA A 629 -12.51 25.22 16.18
C ALA A 629 -12.11 23.73 16.33
N LEU A 630 -11.34 23.18 15.38
CA LEU A 630 -11.02 21.74 15.32
C LEU A 630 -9.58 21.38 15.70
N ARG A 631 -8.76 22.36 16.09
CA ARG A 631 -7.30 22.24 16.27
C ARG A 631 -6.82 21.12 17.21
N PHE A 632 -7.65 20.67 18.15
CA PHE A 632 -7.33 19.62 19.12
C PHE A 632 -8.03 18.28 18.84
N HIS A 633 -8.37 18.01 17.57
CA HIS A 633 -9.01 16.76 17.19
C HIS A 633 -8.13 15.53 17.51
N ALA A 634 -8.74 14.46 18.01
CA ALA A 634 -8.02 13.26 18.43
C ALA A 634 -7.38 12.48 17.27
N ASP A 635 -8.05 12.44 16.13
CA ASP A 635 -7.58 11.78 14.91
C ASP A 635 -6.45 12.57 14.20
N SER A 636 -5.35 11.89 13.86
CA SER A 636 -4.19 12.53 13.23
C SER A 636 -4.44 12.95 11.78
N TYR A 637 -5.29 12.24 11.05
CA TYR A 637 -5.60 12.58 9.66
C TYR A 637 -6.38 13.90 9.57
N VAL A 638 -7.33 14.14 10.49
CA VAL A 638 -7.99 15.44 10.62
C VAL A 638 -6.97 16.55 10.94
N ARG A 639 -6.07 16.33 11.92
CA ARG A 639 -5.04 17.32 12.27
C ARG A 639 -4.10 17.66 11.10
N GLN A 640 -3.68 16.66 10.31
CA GLN A 640 -2.90 16.88 9.08
C GLN A 640 -3.67 17.74 8.06
N GLY A 641 -4.98 17.53 7.92
CA GLY A 641 -5.86 18.37 7.11
C GLY A 641 -5.86 19.83 7.58
N LEU A 642 -6.03 20.06 8.88
CA LEU A 642 -6.06 21.41 9.45
C LEU A 642 -4.73 22.15 9.24
N LEU A 643 -3.61 21.45 9.41
CA LEU A 643 -2.28 22.01 9.11
C LEU A 643 -2.11 22.33 7.62
N SER A 644 -2.70 21.52 6.74
CA SER A 644 -2.71 21.79 5.29
C SER A 644 -3.57 23.01 4.94
N CYS A 645 -4.66 23.25 5.66
CA CYS A 645 -5.46 24.48 5.53
C CYS A 645 -4.62 25.71 5.86
N VAL A 646 -3.87 25.68 6.97
CA VAL A 646 -2.94 26.77 7.33
C VAL A 646 -1.91 27.01 6.23
N SER A 647 -1.27 25.96 5.70
CA SER A 647 -0.35 26.09 4.57
C SER A 647 -1.00 26.77 3.37
N SER A 648 -2.22 26.35 3.04
CA SER A 648 -2.96 26.86 1.89
C SER A 648 -3.31 28.34 2.05
N VAL A 649 -3.69 28.78 3.25
CA VAL A 649 -3.93 30.21 3.55
C VAL A 649 -2.65 31.02 3.39
N LEU A 650 -1.54 30.58 4.01
CA LEU A 650 -0.25 31.28 3.97
C LEU A 650 0.32 31.42 2.55
N LEU A 651 0.00 30.49 1.65
CA LEU A 651 0.49 30.50 0.27
C LEU A 651 -0.41 31.26 -0.70
N SER A 652 -1.68 31.43 -0.36
CA SER A 652 -2.70 31.89 -1.31
C SER A 652 -3.22 33.29 -1.04
N VAL A 653 -3.25 33.70 0.23
CA VAL A 653 -3.63 35.07 0.60
C VAL A 653 -2.39 35.97 0.48
N PRO A 654 -2.49 37.15 -0.17
CA PRO A 654 -1.39 38.11 -0.24
C PRO A 654 -0.87 38.50 1.15
N SER A 655 0.45 38.68 1.27
CA SER A 655 1.14 39.00 2.54
C SER A 655 0.57 40.25 3.22
N GLU A 656 0.24 41.26 2.43
CA GLU A 656 -0.28 42.55 2.91
C GLU A 656 -1.62 42.35 3.60
N ARG A 657 -2.50 41.54 2.98
CA ARG A 657 -3.83 41.23 3.51
C ARG A 657 -3.79 40.30 4.71
N LEU A 658 -2.86 39.35 4.73
CA LEU A 658 -2.66 38.48 5.90
C LEU A 658 -2.31 39.30 7.15
N LEU A 659 -1.48 40.33 7.01
CA LEU A 659 -1.01 41.15 8.12
C LEU A 659 -2.00 42.27 8.49
N GLU A 660 -2.73 42.82 7.53
CA GLU A 660 -3.74 43.83 7.82
C GLU A 660 -5.01 43.22 8.43
N ASP A 661 -5.54 42.14 7.84
CA ASP A 661 -6.90 41.65 8.12
C ASP A 661 -6.94 40.42 9.07
N MET A 662 -5.81 39.74 9.30
CA MET A 662 -5.75 38.43 9.97
C MET A 662 -4.57 38.27 10.98
N THR A 663 -4.02 39.36 11.50
CA THR A 663 -2.84 39.32 12.38
C THR A 663 -3.08 38.57 13.69
N GLU A 664 -4.25 38.74 14.32
CA GLU A 664 -4.56 38.07 15.58
C GLU A 664 -4.63 36.55 15.39
N GLU A 665 -5.37 36.11 14.38
CA GLU A 665 -5.53 34.70 14.02
C GLU A 665 -4.18 34.06 13.65
N LEU A 666 -3.28 34.80 12.99
CA LEU A 666 -1.94 34.32 12.64
C LEU A 666 -1.02 34.18 13.86
N LEU A 667 -1.07 35.09 14.84
CA LEU A 667 -0.28 34.99 16.06
C LEU A 667 -0.73 33.81 16.92
N GLU A 668 -2.04 33.63 17.07
CA GLU A 668 -2.63 32.47 17.73
C GLU A 668 -2.25 31.16 17.04
N THR A 669 -2.34 31.13 15.71
CA THR A 669 -1.91 29.99 14.90
C THR A 669 -0.41 29.73 15.06
N GLN A 670 0.44 30.76 15.09
CA GLN A 670 1.87 30.61 15.29
C GLN A 670 2.20 29.95 16.64
N SER A 671 1.53 30.37 17.72
CA SER A 671 1.70 29.75 19.04
C SER A 671 1.28 28.28 19.02
N TRP A 672 0.12 27.98 18.45
CA TRP A 672 -0.39 26.61 18.35
C TRP A 672 0.53 25.70 17.52
N LEU A 673 1.06 26.19 16.40
CA LEU A 673 2.00 25.42 15.57
C LEU A 673 3.28 25.06 16.35
N GLY A 674 3.77 25.96 17.21
CA GLY A 674 4.89 25.67 18.11
C GLY A 674 4.61 24.50 19.05
N ASP A 675 3.43 24.49 19.68
CA ASP A 675 2.98 23.39 20.52
C ASP A 675 2.86 22.07 19.73
N VAL A 676 2.34 22.10 18.51
CA VAL A 676 2.21 20.92 17.65
C VAL A 676 3.57 20.32 17.30
N VAL A 677 4.57 21.15 16.98
CA VAL A 677 5.94 20.68 16.66
C VAL A 677 6.57 19.93 17.85
N GLU A 678 6.33 20.38 19.08
CA GLU A 678 6.91 19.78 20.28
C GLU A 678 6.12 18.57 20.80
N LYS A 679 4.77 18.65 20.79
CA LYS A 679 3.91 17.78 21.61
C LYS A 679 3.02 16.83 20.80
N ASP A 680 2.82 17.03 19.49
CA ASP A 680 1.92 16.16 18.72
C ASP A 680 2.52 14.74 18.61
N PRO A 681 1.73 13.67 18.86
CA PRO A 681 2.22 12.29 18.74
C PRO A 681 2.57 11.91 17.29
N ASP A 682 1.91 12.50 16.30
CA ASP A 682 2.10 12.15 14.88
C ASP A 682 3.30 12.87 14.25
N GLY A 683 4.16 12.12 13.58
CA GLY A 683 5.40 12.66 12.98
C GLY A 683 5.16 13.54 11.77
N ASP A 684 4.08 13.31 11.02
CA ASP A 684 3.75 14.11 9.84
C ASP A 684 3.06 15.42 10.24
N CYS A 685 2.21 15.42 11.29
CA CYS A 685 1.73 16.65 11.93
C CYS A 685 2.87 17.57 12.39
N ARG A 686 3.87 17.02 13.10
CA ARG A 686 5.06 17.80 13.52
C ARG A 686 5.79 18.40 12.33
N ARG A 687 5.92 17.65 11.22
CA ARG A 687 6.59 18.12 10.00
C ARG A 687 5.81 19.24 9.30
N LEU A 688 4.50 19.09 9.13
CA LEU A 688 3.63 20.10 8.51
C LEU A 688 3.59 21.38 9.36
N ALA A 689 3.55 21.25 10.69
CA ALA A 689 3.58 22.40 11.58
C ALA A 689 4.90 23.18 11.47
N LEU A 690 6.04 22.47 11.42
CA LEU A 690 7.35 23.09 11.19
C LEU A 690 7.40 23.81 9.83
N GLN A 691 6.85 23.22 8.77
CA GLN A 691 6.77 23.86 7.45
C GLN A 691 5.96 25.15 7.49
N ASN A 692 4.81 25.16 8.18
CA ASN A 692 4.00 26.36 8.34
C ASN A 692 4.71 27.46 9.12
N LEU A 693 5.46 27.11 10.18
CA LEU A 693 6.29 28.07 10.91
C LEU A 693 7.37 28.70 10.01
N LEU A 694 8.01 27.91 9.16
CA LEU A 694 8.99 28.41 8.19
C LEU A 694 8.35 29.33 7.14
N LEU A 695 7.14 29.01 6.67
CA LEU A 695 6.37 29.88 5.78
C LEU A 695 6.05 31.23 6.45
N MET A 696 5.62 31.20 7.72
CA MET A 696 5.36 32.41 8.50
C MET A 696 6.63 33.24 8.74
N GLU A 697 7.79 32.60 8.97
CA GLU A 697 9.07 33.31 9.12
C GLU A 697 9.49 33.99 7.81
N ASN A 698 9.28 33.33 6.66
CA ASN A 698 9.56 33.91 5.36
C ASN A 698 8.63 35.09 5.02
N LEU A 699 7.38 35.08 5.49
CA LEU A 699 6.49 36.24 5.36
C LEU A 699 7.05 37.44 6.14
N LYS A 700 7.55 37.23 7.36
CA LYS A 700 8.18 38.31 8.17
C LYS A 700 9.42 38.91 7.52
N LYS A 701 10.14 38.16 6.69
CA LYS A 701 11.34 38.62 5.96
C LYS A 701 11.04 39.39 4.66
N LYS A 702 9.81 39.30 4.16
CA LYS A 702 9.37 39.99 2.93
C LYS A 702 8.77 41.38 3.20
N LEU A 703 8.45 41.65 4.46
CA LEU A 703 8.23 42.99 5.01
C LEU A 703 9.60 43.64 5.28
#